data_AF-A0AAD3WED7-F1
#
_entry.id   AF-A0AAD3WED7-F1
#
_cell.length_a   1.000
_cell.length_b   1.000
_cell.length_c   1.000
_cell.angle_alpha   90.00
_cell.angle_beta   90.00
_cell.angle_gamma   90.00
#
_symmetry.space_group_name_H-M   'P 1'
#
loop_
_entity.id
_entity.type
_entity.pdbx_description
1 polymer ?
#
loop_
_entity_poly.entity_id
_entity_poly.type
_entity_poly.pdbx_seq_one_letter_code
_entity_poly.pdbx_strand_id
1 'polypeptide(L)'
;MTRRILCSLLVVALVLAALPAIALARQSDGTTIKAFGNEFEIDTPEDWATGDLDNGNLVIDPYLGGGAILLADGVTEAAYTSCEIEMDPFEYLVMSWNADCPEGTWVEVTASVWLDRHQEWSTYLTWGRWSPFIKRSSHASYSTSEAPYVNISTDEFYVRGNPANGDTASKVKLRVILHRDDPSIESPVLWYLHGTVRITDVQPTKVFRDGLGDSIDDYTCEVEVPQYSQIVRSPNIAGVMCSAATAAMLINSVSQMEGAPLNVLAEEVAMGCMDFRNNSFGNWSFTMAAAGSYGYKSYVDYSTIEGIKRHLLSGYAVGASVAYSTDPSAPNYLENAYGSTPGHLIVLRGYTVIDGVEYFIANDAYNPSNETVRKLYRVDQFENCWSRNAIYVVKPGKQSGVGNHPVKRVQADLEEIEVGKYALKLDVFGANEPVVTPKANSSYGSRHGFIAYVTEPEVFSGSSPSRYSYINVASNDSDLLSIPDDVLEDPDFRLYVANQDAHCGKIFIVDKDSDVKYIVSTAINSTDYRVLEGEIGPGEKSIVWDETTVQEFLAGLEVRHAQIKLFGAGSDVTDAASFLSTPGKTEGALEEGDFVGVLAWDGVTFQKYTIRAGAALLPLNIYFEHDSVSLYHYQFPFTNTLHGYQGHGKITYTSSNTAVARVDENGVVTPWNVGSGVVITAHVESDGVYQAASASYTLSVLRGTVDRFHWGFIEPPRVGEVPSKVYIPSPEDEYQLFYFAANEPLITWTGQLEDGKFKEGEAYSVSIRLQTNDYPGGNSAYFYANPFTADMIVGLPKAGDRAGHSTITGVTVTRNNNYWLTVKIDYAPLRLPSVFGYAAVALDGNVSMSGNSSTTSAEPLEGDVYAAGDIILKGNAKVGGDALATGSVSLSGNARIAGSILDSVGALRFGVPTIEDCLREAGLSAADVESLIEDAKSLPEKRSAGSFTVPTGTVLGTKGTYSWVDGDLIISGNATVTLDGVLVVSGNVTVKGNARLVGKGVIISESPAAHAINVEGNGRVVEDGGSILTVAWSGGIKVTGNAVLAGGIVAAGDIVLAASATSKPAVDTVVPLAMSLGGDIEINGNGWLCARVCAPNGEIRAGGNAKVYGSLVGREVSLTGNVQVDYPASLRE
;
A
#
# COMPACT_ATOMS: atom_id res chain seq x y z
N MET A 1 80.33 -8.51 -13.23
CA MET A 1 79.09 -7.69 -13.36
C MET A 1 77.98 -8.40 -14.14
N THR A 2 78.26 -8.97 -15.31
CA THR A 2 77.25 -9.45 -16.29
C THR A 2 76.13 -10.37 -15.79
N ARG A 3 76.35 -11.30 -14.85
CA ARG A 3 75.29 -12.23 -14.41
C ARG A 3 74.14 -11.58 -13.62
N ARG A 4 74.39 -10.53 -12.80
CA ARG A 4 73.30 -9.90 -12.02
C ARG A 4 72.36 -9.06 -12.91
N ILE A 5 72.93 -8.33 -13.87
CA ILE A 5 72.17 -7.52 -14.84
C ILE A 5 71.24 -8.40 -15.68
N LEU A 6 71.71 -9.58 -16.11
CA LEU A 6 70.89 -10.50 -16.90
C LEU A 6 69.70 -11.07 -16.10
N CYS A 7 69.88 -11.38 -14.82
CA CYS A 7 68.77 -11.79 -13.95
C CYS A 7 67.76 -10.64 -13.71
N SER A 8 68.24 -9.41 -13.49
CA SER A 8 67.35 -8.24 -13.36
C SER A 8 66.53 -7.99 -14.63
N LEU A 9 67.14 -8.12 -15.82
CA LEU A 9 66.42 -8.00 -17.09
C LEU A 9 65.41 -9.12 -17.31
N LEU A 10 65.71 -10.37 -16.93
CA LEU A 10 64.76 -11.48 -17.00
C LEU A 10 63.58 -11.32 -16.02
N VAL A 11 63.80 -10.80 -14.81
CA VAL A 11 62.71 -10.50 -13.87
C VAL A 11 61.84 -9.35 -14.38
N VAL A 12 62.43 -8.27 -14.92
CA VAL A 12 61.66 -7.18 -15.52
C VAL A 12 60.88 -7.65 -16.76
N ALA A 13 61.46 -8.53 -17.59
CA ALA A 13 60.75 -9.12 -18.73
C ALA A 13 59.60 -10.04 -18.30
N LEU A 14 59.75 -10.82 -17.23
CA LEU A 14 58.68 -11.65 -16.67
C LEU A 14 57.57 -10.83 -16.00
N VAL A 15 57.91 -9.72 -15.32
CA VAL A 15 56.91 -8.79 -14.76
C VAL A 15 56.15 -8.07 -15.87
N LEU A 16 56.81 -7.65 -16.95
CA LEU A 16 56.14 -7.07 -18.13
C LEU A 16 55.31 -8.08 -18.91
N ALA A 17 55.68 -9.36 -18.92
CA ALA A 17 54.91 -10.45 -19.52
C ALA A 17 53.79 -11.00 -18.61
N ALA A 18 53.69 -10.53 -17.37
CA ALA A 18 52.63 -10.87 -16.41
C ALA A 18 51.56 -9.76 -16.27
N LEU A 19 51.65 -8.69 -17.09
CA LEU A 19 50.55 -7.74 -17.25
C LEU A 19 49.41 -8.40 -18.04
N PRO A 20 48.13 -8.26 -17.62
CA PRO A 20 47.00 -8.75 -18.40
C PRO A 20 46.94 -8.06 -19.77
N ALA A 21 46.89 -8.85 -20.85
CA ALA A 21 46.88 -8.35 -22.23
C ALA A 21 45.55 -7.65 -22.64
N ILE A 22 44.71 -7.29 -21.67
CA ILE A 22 43.38 -6.68 -21.84
C ILE A 22 43.49 -5.14 -21.82
N ALA A 23 44.56 -4.57 -21.24
CA ALA A 23 44.75 -3.13 -21.09
C ALA A 23 45.21 -2.40 -22.39
N LEU A 24 44.64 -2.74 -23.55
CA LEU A 24 45.14 -2.30 -24.87
C LEU A 24 44.08 -1.71 -25.82
N ALA A 25 43.01 -1.13 -25.29
CA ALA A 25 42.02 -0.38 -26.11
C ALA A 25 41.27 0.79 -25.43
N ARG A 26 41.73 1.35 -24.30
CA ARG A 26 41.07 2.52 -23.66
C ARG A 26 42.05 3.61 -23.25
N GLN A 27 42.53 4.38 -24.24
CA GLN A 27 43.25 5.63 -23.98
C GLN A 27 42.21 6.76 -23.84
N SER A 28 41.63 6.88 -22.64
CA SER A 28 40.77 8.01 -22.29
C SER A 28 41.59 9.30 -22.18
N ASP A 29 40.94 10.43 -22.47
CA ASP A 29 41.49 11.79 -22.33
C ASP A 29 41.40 12.30 -20.88
N GLY A 30 40.82 11.52 -19.97
CA GLY A 30 40.70 11.82 -18.53
C GLY A 30 39.65 12.89 -18.19
N THR A 31 38.78 13.26 -19.14
CA THR A 31 37.84 14.38 -18.95
C THR A 31 36.39 14.10 -19.33
N THR A 32 36.07 13.00 -20.02
CA THR A 32 34.70 12.66 -20.43
C THR A 32 34.46 11.14 -20.46
N ILE A 33 33.24 10.74 -20.08
CA ILE A 33 32.68 9.41 -20.35
C ILE A 33 32.33 9.34 -21.85
N LYS A 34 32.64 8.23 -22.51
CA LYS A 34 32.41 8.05 -23.95
C LYS A 34 31.44 6.90 -24.22
N ALA A 35 30.29 7.24 -24.77
CA ALA A 35 29.32 6.29 -25.31
C ALA A 35 29.92 5.47 -26.47
N PHE A 36 29.31 4.33 -26.76
CA PHE A 36 29.74 3.37 -27.77
C PHE A 36 28.52 2.73 -28.44
N GLY A 37 28.22 3.15 -29.66
CA GLY A 37 26.90 2.86 -30.24
C GLY A 37 25.81 3.47 -29.37
N ASN A 38 24.83 2.65 -28.97
CA ASN A 38 23.72 3.04 -28.12
C ASN A 38 23.94 2.86 -26.60
N GLU A 39 25.17 2.59 -26.15
CA GLU A 39 25.48 2.28 -24.74
C GLU A 39 26.51 3.24 -24.12
N PHE A 40 26.52 3.35 -22.80
CA PHE A 40 27.65 3.88 -22.01
C PHE A 40 27.85 3.09 -20.70
N GLU A 41 29.09 3.07 -20.20
CA GLU A 41 29.52 2.38 -18.98
C GLU A 41 30.31 3.37 -18.10
N ILE A 42 30.11 3.33 -16.77
CA ILE A 42 30.94 3.99 -15.74
C ILE A 42 31.40 2.88 -14.80
N ASP A 43 32.66 2.47 -14.92
CA ASP A 43 33.16 1.24 -14.29
C ASP A 43 34.65 1.26 -13.94
N THR A 44 35.29 2.44 -13.96
CA THR A 44 36.71 2.64 -13.63
C THR A 44 36.90 3.87 -12.75
N PRO A 45 37.98 3.96 -11.94
CA PRO A 45 38.29 5.14 -11.13
C PRO A 45 38.40 6.42 -11.96
N GLU A 46 38.92 6.31 -13.18
CA GLU A 46 39.03 7.40 -14.14
C GLU A 46 37.65 7.88 -14.64
N ASP A 47 36.70 6.98 -14.89
CA ASP A 47 35.34 7.36 -15.29
C ASP A 47 34.60 8.06 -14.13
N TRP A 48 34.70 7.52 -12.91
CA TRP A 48 34.10 8.15 -11.70
C TRP A 48 34.69 9.55 -11.42
N ALA A 49 35.99 9.74 -11.67
CA ALA A 49 36.66 11.02 -11.49
C ALA A 49 36.26 12.10 -12.51
N THR A 50 35.44 11.79 -13.52
CA THR A 50 34.88 12.80 -14.44
C THR A 50 33.66 13.54 -13.86
N GLY A 51 33.02 13.00 -12.81
CA GLY A 51 31.86 13.60 -12.16
C GLY A 51 32.18 14.42 -10.92
N ASP A 52 31.14 15.04 -10.36
CA ASP A 52 31.18 15.68 -9.04
C ASP A 52 30.94 14.62 -7.94
N LEU A 53 31.84 14.60 -6.97
CA LEU A 53 31.85 13.71 -5.79
C LEU A 53 31.23 14.38 -4.55
N ASP A 54 30.32 15.33 -4.78
CA ASP A 54 29.68 16.18 -3.77
C ASP A 54 30.69 16.75 -2.77
N ASN A 55 31.58 17.61 -3.27
CA ASN A 55 32.60 18.30 -2.47
C ASN A 55 33.59 17.38 -1.72
N GLY A 56 33.63 16.08 -2.05
CA GLY A 56 34.44 15.06 -1.36
C GLY A 56 33.68 14.28 -0.28
N ASN A 57 32.35 14.43 -0.19
CA ASN A 57 31.49 13.56 0.61
C ASN A 57 31.46 12.12 0.05
N LEU A 58 31.77 11.95 -1.24
CA LEU A 58 32.06 10.66 -1.88
C LEU A 58 33.56 10.49 -2.11
N VAL A 59 34.05 9.27 -1.93
CA VAL A 59 35.43 8.85 -2.23
C VAL A 59 35.43 7.74 -3.27
N ILE A 60 36.47 7.71 -4.11
CA ILE A 60 36.70 6.64 -5.09
C ILE A 60 37.67 5.62 -4.48
N ASP A 61 37.28 4.34 -4.43
CA ASP A 61 38.20 3.24 -4.16
C ASP A 61 38.59 2.55 -5.49
N PRO A 62 39.89 2.38 -5.78
CA PRO A 62 40.37 1.82 -7.06
C PRO A 62 40.51 0.28 -7.07
N TYR A 63 40.11 -0.42 -6.00
CA TYR A 63 40.25 -1.87 -5.85
C TYR A 63 38.90 -2.59 -5.74
N LEU A 64 37.90 -1.98 -5.09
CA LEU A 64 36.54 -2.51 -4.99
C LEU A 64 35.84 -2.49 -6.37
N GLY A 65 35.33 -3.63 -6.82
CA GLY A 65 34.54 -3.75 -8.06
C GLY A 65 35.28 -3.47 -9.38
N GLY A 66 36.58 -3.18 -9.33
CA GLY A 66 37.37 -2.62 -10.44
C GLY A 66 37.46 -1.09 -10.45
N GLY A 67 36.81 -0.42 -9.50
CA GLY A 67 36.70 1.04 -9.37
C GLY A 67 35.29 1.41 -8.93
N ALA A 68 35.14 1.93 -7.72
CA ALA A 68 33.84 2.19 -7.08
C ALA A 68 33.78 3.52 -6.34
N ILE A 69 32.57 4.02 -6.07
CA ILE A 69 32.32 5.14 -5.16
C ILE A 69 31.57 4.71 -3.91
N LEU A 70 31.89 5.38 -2.80
CA LEU A 70 31.31 5.17 -1.47
C LEU A 70 31.34 6.48 -0.65
N LEU A 71 30.53 6.54 0.41
CA LEU A 71 30.45 7.66 1.34
C LEU A 71 31.73 7.78 2.19
N ALA A 72 32.20 9.00 2.39
CA ALA A 72 33.32 9.28 3.28
C ALA A 72 32.98 9.00 4.77
N ASP A 73 34.00 8.85 5.61
CA ASP A 73 33.86 8.67 7.06
C ASP A 73 32.97 9.76 7.68
N GLY A 74 31.93 9.35 8.41
CA GLY A 74 30.98 10.27 9.05
C GLY A 74 29.82 10.77 8.17
N VAL A 75 29.87 10.58 6.84
CA VAL A 75 28.81 11.01 5.90
C VAL A 75 27.68 9.96 5.84
N THR A 76 26.43 10.38 6.01
CA THR A 76 25.24 9.50 5.86
C THR A 76 24.63 9.53 4.46
N GLU A 77 24.68 10.66 3.75
CA GLU A 77 24.12 10.81 2.40
C GLU A 77 25.01 11.72 1.54
N ALA A 78 25.20 11.37 0.27
CA ALA A 78 25.88 12.21 -0.73
C ALA A 78 25.42 11.85 -2.16
N ALA A 79 25.61 12.78 -3.11
CA ALA A 79 25.10 12.63 -4.48
C ALA A 79 26.17 12.77 -5.56
N TYR A 80 26.53 11.66 -6.20
CA TYR A 80 27.37 11.66 -7.40
C TYR A 80 26.62 12.35 -8.54
N THR A 81 27.28 13.23 -9.28
CA THR A 81 26.70 13.83 -10.50
C THR A 81 27.67 13.66 -11.66
N SER A 82 27.27 12.96 -12.72
CA SER A 82 28.18 12.66 -13.84
C SER A 82 28.57 13.92 -14.64
N CYS A 83 29.62 13.79 -15.46
CA CYS A 83 29.77 14.69 -16.61
C CYS A 83 28.56 14.59 -17.56
N GLU A 84 28.47 15.49 -18.53
CA GLU A 84 27.55 15.31 -19.65
C GLU A 84 28.03 14.13 -20.51
N ILE A 85 27.13 13.20 -20.82
CA ILE A 85 27.40 12.02 -21.65
C ILE A 85 26.71 12.24 -23.00
N GLU A 86 27.50 12.54 -24.03
CA GLU A 86 27.03 12.71 -25.41
C GLU A 86 26.65 11.34 -26.01
N MET A 87 25.52 11.26 -26.73
CA MET A 87 25.02 10.06 -27.41
C MET A 87 24.45 10.41 -28.79
N ASP A 88 24.29 9.41 -29.66
CA ASP A 88 23.39 9.55 -30.82
C ASP A 88 21.94 9.81 -30.33
N PRO A 89 21.12 10.58 -31.06
CA PRO A 89 19.76 10.91 -30.63
C PRO A 89 18.91 9.68 -30.29
N PHE A 90 18.15 9.78 -29.20
CA PHE A 90 17.34 8.69 -28.66
C PHE A 90 15.96 9.14 -28.15
N GLU A 91 15.08 8.17 -27.95
CA GLU A 91 13.71 8.34 -27.44
C GLU A 91 13.55 7.69 -26.05
N TYR A 92 14.17 6.53 -25.84
CA TYR A 92 14.15 5.77 -24.56
C TYR A 92 15.55 5.59 -24.00
N LEU A 93 15.64 5.53 -22.66
CA LEU A 93 16.83 5.21 -21.87
C LEU A 93 16.46 4.18 -20.78
N VAL A 94 17.29 3.17 -20.58
CA VAL A 94 17.25 2.29 -19.40
C VAL A 94 18.58 2.39 -18.67
N MET A 95 18.52 2.58 -17.35
CA MET A 95 19.69 2.54 -16.47
C MET A 95 19.76 1.21 -15.72
N SER A 96 20.96 0.65 -15.63
CA SER A 96 21.32 -0.47 -14.76
C SER A 96 22.45 -0.03 -13.81
N TRP A 97 22.46 -0.57 -12.60
CA TRP A 97 23.48 -0.27 -11.60
C TRP A 97 23.83 -1.51 -10.78
N ASN A 98 25.08 -1.61 -10.34
CA ASN A 98 25.53 -2.65 -9.42
C ASN A 98 26.07 -1.96 -8.17
N ALA A 99 25.43 -2.27 -7.04
CA ALA A 99 25.80 -1.73 -5.74
C ALA A 99 25.73 -2.82 -4.67
N ASP A 100 26.71 -2.81 -3.78
CA ASP A 100 26.67 -3.51 -2.51
C ASP A 100 26.01 -2.58 -1.50
N CYS A 101 24.82 -2.94 -1.00
CA CYS A 101 24.04 -2.15 -0.05
C CYS A 101 23.84 -2.93 1.26
N PRO A 102 24.63 -2.65 2.33
CA PRO A 102 24.38 -3.18 3.67
C PRO A 102 22.95 -2.92 4.20
N GLU A 103 22.54 -3.65 5.24
CA GLU A 103 21.28 -3.37 5.96
C GLU A 103 21.31 -1.94 6.52
N GLY A 104 20.23 -1.17 6.31
CA GLY A 104 20.19 0.26 6.65
C GLY A 104 20.87 1.19 5.62
N THR A 105 21.04 0.72 4.38
CA THR A 105 21.59 1.52 3.26
C THR A 105 20.77 1.39 1.99
N TRP A 106 20.88 2.36 1.08
CA TRP A 106 20.30 2.32 -0.26
C TRP A 106 21.04 3.21 -1.28
N VAL A 107 20.78 2.94 -2.56
CA VAL A 107 21.17 3.81 -3.68
C VAL A 107 19.94 4.24 -4.47
N GLU A 108 19.97 5.44 -5.06
CA GLU A 108 18.90 5.96 -5.91
C GLU A 108 19.49 6.57 -7.20
N VAL A 109 19.20 5.94 -8.34
CA VAL A 109 19.70 6.38 -9.66
C VAL A 109 18.65 7.28 -10.33
N THR A 110 19.07 8.50 -10.66
CA THR A 110 18.24 9.48 -11.39
C THR A 110 18.95 9.98 -12.64
N ALA A 111 18.18 10.32 -13.67
CA ALA A 111 18.70 10.85 -14.92
C ALA A 111 17.94 12.11 -15.37
N SER A 112 18.68 13.06 -15.93
CA SER A 112 18.20 14.17 -16.74
C SER A 112 18.75 14.01 -18.16
N VAL A 113 18.00 14.43 -19.18
CA VAL A 113 18.40 14.33 -20.59
C VAL A 113 18.31 15.67 -21.30
N TRP A 114 19.18 15.91 -22.28
CA TRP A 114 19.16 17.12 -23.09
C TRP A 114 18.16 16.99 -24.23
N LEU A 115 17.11 17.80 -24.23
CA LEU A 115 15.97 17.69 -25.16
C LEU A 115 16.26 18.43 -26.47
N ASP A 116 16.40 17.70 -27.58
CA ASP A 116 16.94 18.24 -28.84
C ASP A 116 16.07 19.36 -29.43
N ARG A 117 14.74 19.19 -29.42
CA ARG A 117 13.78 20.19 -29.91
C ARG A 117 13.68 21.42 -29.01
N HIS A 118 13.90 21.26 -27.71
CA HIS A 118 13.66 22.29 -26.69
C HIS A 118 14.94 23.05 -26.32
N GLN A 119 16.11 22.46 -26.55
CA GLN A 119 17.43 23.00 -26.22
C GLN A 119 17.56 23.33 -24.72
N GLU A 120 17.06 22.42 -23.88
CA GLU A 120 17.13 22.49 -22.42
C GLU A 120 17.28 21.10 -21.79
N TRP A 121 17.75 21.04 -20.55
CA TRP A 121 17.80 19.81 -19.75
C TRP A 121 16.43 19.49 -19.16
N SER A 122 16.02 18.23 -19.20
CA SER A 122 14.82 17.77 -18.50
C SER A 122 14.96 17.88 -16.99
N THR A 123 13.83 17.85 -16.26
CA THR A 123 13.88 17.50 -14.83
C THR A 123 14.49 16.10 -14.65
N TYR A 124 15.07 15.83 -13.47
CA TYR A 124 15.59 14.51 -13.13
C TYR A 124 14.42 13.57 -12.81
N LEU A 125 14.39 12.39 -13.43
CA LEU A 125 13.47 11.31 -13.08
C LEU A 125 14.25 10.19 -12.38
N THR A 126 13.61 9.51 -11.43
CA THR A 126 14.21 8.42 -10.63
C THR A 126 13.63 7.06 -11.00
N TRP A 127 14.48 6.02 -11.08
CA TRP A 127 14.01 4.62 -11.12
C TRP A 127 13.51 4.15 -9.74
N GLY A 128 13.72 4.94 -8.68
CA GLY A 128 13.38 4.61 -7.31
C GLY A 128 14.57 4.12 -6.49
N ARG A 129 14.42 4.15 -5.16
CA ARG A 129 15.43 3.69 -4.20
C ARG A 129 15.56 2.18 -4.24
N TRP A 130 16.79 1.68 -4.25
CA TRP A 130 17.09 0.27 -4.28
C TRP A 130 18.14 -0.15 -3.25
N SER A 131 17.85 -1.28 -2.60
CA SER A 131 18.72 -2.06 -1.73
C SER A 131 18.02 -3.41 -1.49
N PRO A 132 18.74 -4.52 -1.28
CA PRO A 132 18.11 -5.81 -0.95
C PRO A 132 17.22 -5.72 0.29
N PHE A 133 17.49 -4.79 1.20
CA PHE A 133 16.92 -4.76 2.56
C PHE A 133 15.82 -3.72 2.78
N ILE A 134 15.33 -3.05 1.71
CA ILE A 134 14.25 -2.05 1.80
C ILE A 134 13.00 -2.45 1.00
N LYS A 135 11.85 -1.84 1.33
CA LYS A 135 10.60 -1.91 0.53
C LYS A 135 10.69 -1.06 -0.75
N ARG A 136 11.65 -1.40 -1.62
CA ARG A 136 11.97 -0.69 -2.87
C ARG A 136 10.74 -0.56 -3.77
N SER A 137 10.59 0.59 -4.39
CA SER A 137 9.45 0.93 -5.21
C SER A 137 9.92 1.77 -6.39
N SER A 138 9.46 1.45 -7.60
CA SER A 138 9.68 2.31 -8.76
C SER A 138 8.93 3.63 -8.62
N HIS A 139 9.37 4.70 -9.29
CA HIS A 139 8.62 5.94 -9.31
C HIS A 139 7.34 5.82 -10.14
N ALA A 140 6.31 6.59 -9.78
CA ALA A 140 5.11 6.73 -10.59
C ALA A 140 5.41 7.41 -11.94
N SER A 141 4.60 7.10 -12.96
CA SER A 141 4.59 7.91 -14.19
C SER A 141 4.23 9.35 -13.84
N TYR A 142 5.13 10.28 -14.09
CA TYR A 142 4.95 11.69 -13.81
C TYR A 142 3.82 12.27 -14.66
N SER A 143 3.07 13.23 -14.12
CA SER A 143 2.13 14.04 -14.89
C SER A 143 2.87 14.95 -15.87
N THR A 144 2.16 15.44 -16.89
CA THR A 144 2.69 16.47 -17.81
C THR A 144 2.90 17.84 -17.15
N SER A 145 2.41 18.03 -15.92
CA SER A 145 2.68 19.20 -15.07
C SER A 145 3.99 19.09 -14.29
N GLU A 146 4.41 17.87 -13.90
CA GLU A 146 5.69 17.63 -13.21
C GLU A 146 6.83 17.42 -14.21
N ALA A 147 6.56 16.72 -15.32
CA ALA A 147 7.52 16.40 -16.36
C ALA A 147 6.86 16.55 -17.75
N PRO A 148 6.88 17.75 -18.36
CA PRO A 148 6.12 18.03 -19.59
C PRO A 148 6.66 17.31 -20.84
N TYR A 149 7.97 17.08 -20.91
CA TYR A 149 8.67 16.54 -22.10
C TYR A 149 9.29 15.16 -21.90
N VAL A 150 9.32 14.65 -20.67
CA VAL A 150 9.87 13.32 -20.33
C VAL A 150 8.93 12.58 -19.39
N ASN A 151 9.09 11.27 -19.30
CA ASN A 151 8.44 10.44 -18.31
C ASN A 151 9.30 9.20 -17.99
N ILE A 152 8.95 8.49 -16.93
CA ILE A 152 9.43 7.14 -16.67
C ILE A 152 8.25 6.16 -16.63
N SER A 153 8.49 4.95 -17.09
CA SER A 153 7.61 3.79 -16.88
C SER A 153 8.12 2.99 -15.66
N THR A 154 7.84 1.69 -15.56
CA THR A 154 8.49 0.84 -14.55
C THR A 154 9.99 0.64 -14.86
N ASP A 155 10.34 0.59 -16.15
CA ASP A 155 11.67 0.14 -16.63
C ASP A 155 12.37 1.21 -17.48
N GLU A 156 11.64 1.86 -18.38
CA GLU A 156 12.17 2.77 -19.41
C GLU A 156 11.85 4.23 -19.06
N PHE A 157 12.89 5.09 -19.02
CA PHE A 157 12.79 6.54 -19.16
C PHE A 157 12.51 6.85 -20.64
N TYR A 158 11.66 7.83 -20.94
CA TYR A 158 11.38 8.21 -22.32
C TYR A 158 11.04 9.69 -22.53
N VAL A 159 11.37 10.21 -23.72
CA VAL A 159 10.97 11.53 -24.21
C VAL A 159 9.54 11.46 -24.72
N ARG A 160 8.70 12.45 -24.37
CA ARG A 160 7.31 12.53 -24.82
C ARG A 160 7.23 13.27 -26.16
N GLY A 161 6.67 12.61 -27.17
CA GLY A 161 6.37 13.26 -28.45
C GLY A 161 6.34 12.25 -29.59
N ASN A 162 6.95 12.60 -30.72
CA ASN A 162 7.30 11.69 -31.80
C ASN A 162 8.74 12.01 -32.26
N PRO A 163 9.68 11.05 -32.22
CA PRO A 163 11.08 11.29 -32.56
C PRO A 163 11.27 11.81 -34.00
N ALA A 164 10.37 11.48 -34.93
CA ALA A 164 10.39 12.01 -36.30
C ALA A 164 10.13 13.52 -36.40
N ASN A 165 9.62 14.16 -35.34
CA ASN A 165 9.49 15.62 -35.22
C ASN A 165 10.71 16.27 -34.52
N GLY A 166 11.72 15.49 -34.14
CA GLY A 166 12.83 15.92 -33.27
C GLY A 166 12.52 15.85 -31.77
N ASP A 167 11.46 15.16 -31.36
CA ASP A 167 11.15 14.91 -29.94
C ASP A 167 12.07 13.80 -29.38
N THR A 168 13.37 14.07 -29.38
CA THR A 168 14.47 13.20 -28.96
C THR A 168 15.35 13.88 -27.91
N ALA A 169 16.28 13.11 -27.35
CA ALA A 169 17.40 13.63 -26.57
C ALA A 169 18.73 13.12 -27.12
N SER A 170 19.81 13.91 -26.98
CA SER A 170 21.16 13.56 -27.44
C SER A 170 22.21 13.51 -26.32
N LYS A 171 21.83 13.82 -25.08
CA LYS A 171 22.72 13.69 -23.91
C LYS A 171 22.03 13.10 -22.71
N VAL A 172 22.81 12.42 -21.88
CA VAL A 172 22.42 11.96 -20.53
C VAL A 172 23.27 12.67 -19.48
N LYS A 173 22.66 13.00 -18.35
CA LYS A 173 23.35 13.40 -17.12
C LYS A 173 22.74 12.69 -15.93
N LEU A 174 23.57 11.92 -15.22
CA LEU A 174 23.15 11.14 -14.07
C LEU A 174 23.35 11.92 -12.77
N ARG A 175 22.44 11.69 -11.83
CA ARG A 175 22.65 12.02 -10.42
C ARG A 175 22.27 10.80 -9.58
N VAL A 176 23.22 10.25 -8.82
CA VAL A 176 23.04 9.03 -8.04
C VAL A 176 23.29 9.33 -6.57
N ILE A 177 22.30 9.06 -5.73
CA ILE A 177 22.39 9.24 -4.27
C ILE A 177 22.85 7.93 -3.65
N LEU A 178 23.83 8.00 -2.75
CA LEU A 178 24.22 6.93 -1.83
C LEU A 178 23.77 7.34 -0.41
N HIS A 179 23.20 6.40 0.36
CA HIS A 179 22.66 6.69 1.69
C HIS A 179 22.90 5.53 2.69
N ARG A 180 23.18 5.87 3.94
CA ARG A 180 23.13 4.99 5.13
C ARG A 180 22.43 5.68 6.30
N ASP A 181 21.62 4.95 7.05
CA ASP A 181 20.78 5.49 8.13
C ASP A 181 21.62 6.08 9.30
N ASP A 182 22.81 5.52 9.57
CA ASP A 182 23.75 5.97 10.60
C ASP A 182 25.22 5.82 10.15
N PRO A 183 26.14 6.74 10.52
CA PRO A 183 27.56 6.67 10.11
C PRO A 183 28.35 5.43 10.55
N SER A 184 27.86 4.66 11.54
CA SER A 184 28.48 3.41 11.99
C SER A 184 28.13 2.21 11.11
N ILE A 185 27.11 2.33 10.25
CA ILE A 185 26.82 1.35 9.20
C ILE A 185 27.88 1.49 8.11
N GLU A 186 28.31 0.38 7.52
CA GLU A 186 29.20 0.36 6.36
C GLU A 186 28.57 1.15 5.20
N SER A 187 29.38 1.84 4.40
CA SER A 187 28.85 2.60 3.25
C SER A 187 28.24 1.64 2.21
N PRO A 188 27.14 2.00 1.54
CA PRO A 188 26.85 1.39 0.25
C PRO A 188 28.02 1.66 -0.72
N VAL A 189 28.32 0.69 -1.58
CA VAL A 189 29.41 0.77 -2.57
C VAL A 189 28.82 0.63 -3.95
N LEU A 190 28.77 1.72 -4.72
CA LEU A 190 28.32 1.72 -6.11
C LEU A 190 29.53 1.52 -7.02
N TRP A 191 29.54 0.43 -7.79
CA TRP A 191 30.72 -0.03 -8.52
C TRP A 191 30.49 -0.26 -10.02
N TYR A 192 29.26 -0.12 -10.50
CA TYR A 192 28.94 -0.14 -11.94
C TYR A 192 27.70 0.72 -12.22
N LEU A 193 27.77 1.53 -13.28
CA LEU A 193 26.59 2.08 -13.95
C LEU A 193 26.67 1.75 -15.44
N HIS A 194 25.54 1.36 -16.02
CA HIS A 194 25.37 1.14 -17.46
C HIS A 194 24.07 1.79 -17.93
N GLY A 195 24.12 2.47 -19.07
CA GLY A 195 22.95 3.05 -19.72
C GLY A 195 22.86 2.60 -21.17
N THR A 196 21.66 2.21 -21.60
CA THR A 196 21.34 1.83 -22.99
C THR A 196 20.18 2.66 -23.52
N VAL A 197 20.24 3.06 -24.79
CA VAL A 197 19.20 3.87 -25.45
C VAL A 197 18.65 3.26 -26.72
N ARG A 198 17.44 3.68 -27.13
CA ARG A 198 16.81 3.30 -28.42
C ARG A 198 15.84 4.37 -28.94
N ILE A 199 15.44 4.22 -30.20
CA ILE A 199 14.27 4.88 -30.82
C ILE A 199 13.26 3.79 -31.24
N THR A 200 11.96 4.09 -31.21
CA THR A 200 10.90 3.19 -31.73
C THR A 200 11.12 2.89 -33.21
N ASP A 201 10.92 1.62 -33.61
CA ASP A 201 11.08 1.10 -34.98
C ASP A 201 12.48 1.28 -35.61
N VAL A 202 13.51 1.61 -34.81
CA VAL A 202 14.91 1.74 -35.23
C VAL A 202 15.76 0.66 -34.56
N GLN A 203 16.54 -0.09 -35.34
CA GLN A 203 17.50 -1.06 -34.81
C GLN A 203 18.67 -0.36 -34.11
N PRO A 204 19.08 -0.77 -32.89
CA PRO A 204 20.17 -0.14 -32.16
C PRO A 204 21.53 -0.20 -32.90
N THR A 205 22.21 0.94 -33.00
CA THR A 205 23.62 1.00 -33.44
C THR A 205 24.52 0.38 -32.37
N LYS A 206 25.11 -0.78 -32.62
CA LYS A 206 26.02 -1.45 -31.67
C LYS A 206 27.49 -1.18 -31.99
N VAL A 207 28.33 -1.10 -30.96
CA VAL A 207 29.80 -1.12 -31.06
C VAL A 207 30.33 -2.19 -30.12
N PHE A 208 30.65 -3.36 -30.65
CA PHE A 208 31.00 -4.53 -29.85
C PHE A 208 32.42 -4.43 -29.27
N ARG A 209 32.56 -4.73 -27.98
CA ARG A 209 33.82 -4.68 -27.19
C ARG A 209 34.32 -6.08 -26.78
N ASP A 210 33.87 -7.12 -27.47
CA ASP A 210 34.11 -8.53 -27.15
C ASP A 210 35.49 -9.05 -27.58
N GLY A 211 36.16 -8.37 -28.51
CA GLY A 211 37.43 -8.81 -29.11
C GLY A 211 37.27 -9.86 -30.22
N LEU A 212 36.05 -10.16 -30.67
CA LEU A 212 35.75 -11.12 -31.72
C LEU A 212 35.97 -10.55 -33.14
N GLY A 213 36.10 -9.22 -33.26
CA GLY A 213 36.30 -8.51 -34.53
C GLY A 213 35.00 -8.09 -35.20
N ASP A 214 35.08 -7.49 -36.39
CA ASP A 214 33.95 -6.83 -37.06
C ASP A 214 32.81 -7.80 -37.43
N SER A 215 33.13 -9.07 -37.73
CA SER A 215 32.18 -10.12 -38.13
C SER A 215 32.47 -11.44 -37.41
N ILE A 216 31.42 -12.15 -37.00
CA ILE A 216 31.50 -13.52 -36.48
C ILE A 216 31.25 -14.55 -37.60
N ASP A 217 31.98 -15.67 -37.58
CA ASP A 217 31.73 -16.84 -38.45
C ASP A 217 30.48 -17.62 -37.99
N ASP A 218 29.88 -18.42 -38.88
CA ASP A 218 28.81 -19.38 -38.52
C ASP A 218 29.32 -20.41 -37.49
N TYR A 219 28.54 -20.64 -36.44
CA TYR A 219 28.92 -21.53 -35.33
C TYR A 219 27.69 -22.22 -34.71
N THR A 220 27.92 -23.24 -33.89
CA THR A 220 26.91 -23.82 -32.99
C THR A 220 27.44 -23.77 -31.57
N CYS A 221 26.62 -23.34 -30.62
CA CYS A 221 26.94 -23.39 -29.20
C CYS A 221 25.73 -23.76 -28.34
N GLU A 222 26.02 -24.29 -27.17
CA GLU A 222 25.10 -24.34 -26.04
C GLU A 222 25.93 -24.19 -24.76
N VAL A 223 25.50 -23.35 -23.84
CA VAL A 223 26.17 -23.11 -22.55
C VAL A 223 25.33 -23.73 -21.44
N GLU A 224 25.96 -24.12 -20.33
CA GLU A 224 25.24 -24.75 -19.22
C GLU A 224 24.45 -23.73 -18.39
N VAL A 225 23.13 -23.92 -18.35
CA VAL A 225 22.17 -23.06 -17.67
C VAL A 225 21.14 -23.97 -16.99
N PRO A 226 20.90 -23.80 -15.68
CA PRO A 226 19.93 -24.63 -14.97
C PRO A 226 18.52 -24.35 -15.51
N GLN A 227 17.70 -25.39 -15.60
CA GLN A 227 16.38 -25.30 -16.23
C GLN A 227 15.28 -24.95 -15.21
N TYR A 228 15.02 -23.66 -14.97
CA TYR A 228 13.97 -23.21 -14.05
C TYR A 228 12.64 -22.89 -14.75
N SER A 229 11.62 -23.72 -14.51
CA SER A 229 10.23 -23.34 -14.74
C SER A 229 9.76 -22.39 -13.63
N GLN A 230 8.94 -21.40 -13.98
CA GLN A 230 8.21 -20.56 -13.00
C GLN A 230 6.89 -21.20 -12.54
N ILE A 231 6.31 -22.10 -13.33
CA ILE A 231 4.97 -22.68 -13.08
C ILE A 231 5.02 -23.64 -11.87
N VAL A 232 6.14 -24.33 -11.67
CA VAL A 232 6.37 -25.25 -10.54
C VAL A 232 6.93 -24.57 -9.29
N ARG A 233 6.86 -23.23 -9.20
CA ARG A 233 7.36 -22.43 -8.07
C ARG A 233 6.22 -22.08 -7.10
N SER A 234 6.55 -21.36 -6.02
CA SER A 234 5.57 -20.90 -5.03
C SER A 234 4.34 -20.27 -5.71
N PRO A 235 3.12 -20.85 -5.57
CA PRO A 235 1.95 -20.48 -6.38
C PRO A 235 1.57 -18.99 -6.34
N ASN A 236 1.90 -18.31 -5.25
CA ASN A 236 1.60 -16.91 -5.00
C ASN A 236 2.44 -15.96 -5.90
N ILE A 237 3.64 -16.40 -6.30
CA ILE A 237 4.61 -15.62 -7.09
C ILE A 237 4.93 -16.23 -8.47
N ALA A 238 4.63 -17.53 -8.66
CA ALA A 238 4.76 -18.28 -9.91
C ALA A 238 4.18 -17.56 -11.14
N GLY A 239 3.07 -16.82 -10.99
CA GLY A 239 2.44 -16.07 -12.08
C GLY A 239 3.17 -14.80 -12.54
N VAL A 240 4.19 -14.31 -11.83
CA VAL A 240 4.84 -13.00 -12.09
C VAL A 240 6.36 -12.98 -11.93
N MET A 241 7.01 -14.12 -11.68
CA MET A 241 8.45 -14.21 -11.37
C MET A 241 9.38 -14.51 -12.56
N CYS A 242 8.93 -14.32 -13.81
CA CYS A 242 9.73 -14.62 -15.02
C CYS A 242 11.10 -13.93 -15.05
N SER A 243 11.15 -12.65 -14.64
CA SER A 243 12.37 -11.85 -14.53
C SER A 243 13.36 -12.45 -13.53
N ALA A 244 12.87 -12.80 -12.33
CA ALA A 244 13.66 -13.40 -11.27
C ALA A 244 14.16 -14.81 -11.61
N ALA A 245 13.32 -15.64 -12.22
CA ALA A 245 13.72 -16.97 -12.72
C ALA A 245 14.80 -16.87 -13.82
N THR A 246 14.66 -15.91 -14.73
CA THR A 246 15.65 -15.60 -15.78
C THR A 246 16.97 -15.18 -15.16
N ALA A 247 16.97 -14.21 -14.24
CA ALA A 247 18.19 -13.75 -13.59
C ALA A 247 18.84 -14.83 -12.70
N ALA A 248 18.06 -15.65 -11.98
CA ALA A 248 18.59 -16.79 -11.21
C ALA A 248 19.27 -17.83 -12.13
N MET A 249 18.69 -18.14 -13.29
CA MET A 249 19.31 -19.00 -14.29
C MET A 249 20.66 -18.43 -14.79
N LEU A 250 20.74 -17.10 -15.02
CA LEU A 250 21.98 -16.44 -15.44
C LEU A 250 23.05 -16.41 -14.34
N ILE A 251 22.70 -16.00 -13.11
CA ILE A 251 23.62 -15.92 -11.96
C ILE A 251 24.22 -17.29 -11.63
N ASN A 252 23.39 -18.34 -11.63
CA ASN A 252 23.86 -19.69 -11.35
C ASN A 252 24.70 -20.26 -12.51
N SER A 253 24.38 -19.90 -13.77
CA SER A 253 25.21 -20.25 -14.94
C SER A 253 26.62 -19.63 -14.83
N VAL A 254 26.74 -18.31 -14.62
CA VAL A 254 28.06 -17.65 -14.55
C VAL A 254 28.88 -18.07 -13.33
N SER A 255 28.24 -18.30 -12.17
CA SER A 255 28.95 -18.80 -10.97
C SER A 255 29.42 -20.25 -11.14
N GLN A 256 28.69 -21.08 -11.88
CA GLN A 256 29.19 -22.42 -12.25
C GLN A 256 30.43 -22.34 -13.15
N MET A 257 30.55 -21.35 -14.04
CA MET A 257 31.75 -21.17 -14.88
C MET A 257 33.01 -20.91 -14.05
N GLU A 258 32.87 -20.36 -12.85
CA GLU A 258 33.96 -20.12 -11.88
C GLU A 258 34.24 -21.34 -10.97
N GLY A 259 33.49 -22.43 -11.15
CA GLY A 259 33.68 -23.72 -10.47
C GLY A 259 32.89 -23.88 -9.17
N ALA A 260 32.10 -22.89 -8.76
CA ALA A 260 31.28 -22.92 -7.55
C ALA A 260 29.93 -22.20 -7.79
N PRO A 261 28.86 -22.92 -8.18
CA PRO A 261 27.55 -22.30 -8.40
C PRO A 261 27.00 -21.75 -7.09
N LEU A 262 26.40 -20.55 -7.15
CA LEU A 262 25.81 -19.90 -5.97
C LEU A 262 24.49 -20.55 -5.50
N ASN A 263 23.88 -21.40 -6.33
CA ASN A 263 22.61 -22.10 -6.05
C ASN A 263 21.47 -21.15 -5.61
N VAL A 264 21.44 -19.94 -6.18
CA VAL A 264 20.44 -18.91 -5.87
C VAL A 264 19.05 -19.36 -6.33
N LEU A 265 18.04 -19.25 -5.47
CA LEU A 265 16.66 -19.62 -5.83
C LEU A 265 16.05 -18.58 -6.78
N ALA A 266 15.10 -18.99 -7.62
CA ALA A 266 14.31 -18.05 -8.42
C ALA A 266 13.50 -17.11 -7.49
N GLU A 267 13.02 -17.66 -6.38
CA GLU A 267 12.40 -16.99 -5.25
C GLU A 267 13.35 -16.00 -4.55
N GLU A 268 14.64 -16.32 -4.45
CA GLU A 268 15.64 -15.50 -3.77
C GLU A 268 16.03 -14.27 -4.59
N VAL A 269 16.17 -14.43 -5.92
CA VAL A 269 16.27 -13.27 -6.81
C VAL A 269 14.98 -12.45 -6.80
N ALA A 270 13.81 -13.08 -6.65
CA ALA A 270 12.53 -12.37 -6.54
C ALA A 270 12.49 -11.47 -5.28
N MET A 271 13.02 -11.94 -4.13
CA MET A 271 13.21 -11.09 -2.94
C MET A 271 14.20 -9.93 -3.19
N GLY A 272 15.10 -10.06 -4.17
CA GLY A 272 16.04 -9.02 -4.60
C GLY A 272 15.45 -7.97 -5.57
N CYS A 273 14.49 -8.34 -6.41
CA CYS A 273 13.95 -7.48 -7.48
C CYS A 273 12.49 -7.04 -7.31
N MET A 274 11.83 -7.40 -6.20
CA MET A 274 10.45 -7.00 -5.88
C MET A 274 10.24 -5.48 -5.93
N ASP A 275 9.37 -5.02 -6.83
CA ASP A 275 8.88 -3.64 -6.88
C ASP A 275 7.53 -3.56 -6.13
N PHE A 276 7.56 -3.02 -4.92
CA PHE A 276 6.39 -2.99 -4.02
C PHE A 276 5.25 -2.13 -4.57
N ARG A 277 5.54 -1.05 -5.31
CA ARG A 277 4.53 -0.21 -5.96
C ARG A 277 3.70 -1.00 -6.99
N ASN A 278 4.38 -1.79 -7.81
CA ASN A 278 3.73 -2.55 -8.88
C ASN A 278 3.31 -3.97 -8.44
N ASN A 279 3.66 -4.37 -7.21
CA ASN A 279 3.48 -5.72 -6.66
C ASN A 279 3.96 -6.80 -7.66
N SER A 280 5.21 -6.64 -8.12
CA SER A 280 5.76 -7.35 -9.28
C SER A 280 7.28 -7.52 -9.18
N PHE A 281 7.79 -8.64 -9.71
CA PHE A 281 9.24 -8.91 -9.85
C PHE A 281 9.79 -8.49 -11.21
N GLY A 282 8.93 -7.94 -12.08
CA GLY A 282 9.24 -7.66 -13.48
C GLY A 282 10.05 -6.37 -13.73
N ASN A 283 10.47 -5.65 -12.70
CA ASN A 283 11.23 -4.40 -12.87
C ASN A 283 12.66 -4.71 -13.37
N TRP A 284 13.00 -4.19 -14.56
CA TRP A 284 14.25 -4.54 -15.24
C TRP A 284 15.49 -4.08 -14.46
N SER A 285 15.55 -2.81 -14.07
CA SER A 285 16.68 -2.21 -13.37
C SER A 285 16.88 -2.83 -11.98
N PHE A 286 15.81 -3.06 -11.22
CA PHE A 286 15.88 -3.73 -9.92
C PHE A 286 16.29 -5.20 -10.05
N THR A 287 15.96 -5.89 -11.16
CA THR A 287 16.44 -7.25 -11.42
C THR A 287 17.93 -7.27 -11.72
N MET A 288 18.46 -6.32 -12.50
CA MET A 288 19.89 -6.24 -12.78
C MET A 288 20.72 -5.77 -11.59
N ALA A 289 20.17 -4.90 -10.73
CA ALA A 289 20.78 -4.56 -9.45
C ALA A 289 20.78 -5.76 -8.47
N ALA A 290 19.69 -6.54 -8.43
CA ALA A 290 19.64 -7.79 -7.68
C ALA A 290 20.70 -8.80 -8.12
N ALA A 291 20.88 -9.00 -9.44
CA ALA A 291 21.98 -9.81 -9.97
C ALA A 291 23.36 -9.22 -9.60
N GLY A 292 23.48 -7.89 -9.62
CA GLY A 292 24.70 -7.17 -9.29
C GLY A 292 25.17 -7.33 -7.86
N SER A 293 24.23 -7.49 -6.91
CA SER A 293 24.51 -7.72 -5.48
C SER A 293 25.23 -9.05 -5.17
N TYR A 294 25.38 -9.94 -6.17
CA TYR A 294 26.21 -11.15 -6.07
C TYR A 294 27.65 -10.93 -6.57
N GLY A 295 27.98 -9.76 -7.11
CA GLY A 295 29.34 -9.35 -7.53
C GLY A 295 29.66 -9.51 -9.02
N TYR A 296 28.67 -9.87 -9.87
CA TYR A 296 28.83 -9.99 -11.32
C TYR A 296 28.36 -8.72 -12.01
N LYS A 297 29.01 -8.28 -13.11
CA LYS A 297 28.53 -7.11 -13.90
C LYS A 297 27.23 -7.48 -14.61
N SER A 298 26.15 -6.74 -14.38
CA SER A 298 24.80 -7.11 -14.80
C SER A 298 23.98 -5.91 -15.23
N TYR A 299 23.34 -6.00 -16.40
CA TYR A 299 22.66 -4.86 -17.01
C TYR A 299 21.67 -5.26 -18.10
N VAL A 300 20.76 -4.33 -18.42
CA VAL A 300 19.89 -4.42 -19.58
C VAL A 300 20.59 -3.80 -20.78
N ASP A 301 20.59 -4.47 -21.93
CA ASP A 301 21.00 -3.91 -23.22
C ASP A 301 19.81 -3.85 -24.19
N TYR A 302 19.79 -2.82 -25.03
CA TYR A 302 18.98 -2.82 -26.26
C TYR A 302 19.91 -3.25 -27.40
N SER A 303 19.75 -4.50 -27.82
CA SER A 303 20.77 -5.21 -28.61
C SER A 303 20.35 -5.48 -30.05
N THR A 304 21.10 -6.33 -30.74
CA THR A 304 20.72 -6.95 -32.02
C THR A 304 20.82 -8.48 -31.93
N ILE A 305 20.26 -9.20 -32.90
CA ILE A 305 20.44 -10.66 -33.03
C ILE A 305 21.93 -11.05 -33.10
N GLU A 306 22.75 -10.19 -33.73
CA GLU A 306 24.21 -10.35 -33.77
C GLU A 306 24.85 -10.14 -32.39
N GLY A 307 24.34 -9.21 -31.57
CA GLY A 307 24.76 -9.02 -30.17
C GLY A 307 24.45 -10.24 -29.28
N ILE A 308 23.25 -10.80 -29.40
CA ILE A 308 22.89 -12.07 -28.75
C ILE A 308 23.87 -13.18 -29.17
N LYS A 309 24.15 -13.32 -30.48
CA LYS A 309 25.12 -14.29 -30.99
C LYS A 309 26.54 -14.03 -30.46
N ARG A 310 26.99 -12.78 -30.32
CA ARG A 310 28.30 -12.43 -29.75
C ARG A 310 28.43 -12.82 -28.27
N HIS A 311 27.39 -12.61 -27.46
CA HIS A 311 27.38 -13.06 -26.05
C HIS A 311 27.42 -14.60 -25.94
N LEU A 312 26.62 -15.30 -26.74
CA LEU A 312 26.60 -16.76 -26.80
C LEU A 312 27.95 -17.35 -27.25
N LEU A 313 28.57 -16.77 -28.28
CA LEU A 313 29.92 -17.14 -28.74
C LEU A 313 31.02 -16.80 -27.70
N SER A 314 30.78 -15.82 -26.85
CA SER A 314 31.62 -15.50 -25.67
C SER A 314 31.44 -16.49 -24.50
N GLY A 315 30.57 -17.51 -24.66
CA GLY A 315 30.47 -18.65 -23.75
C GLY A 315 29.51 -18.48 -22.57
N TYR A 316 28.61 -17.48 -22.59
CA TYR A 316 27.61 -17.29 -21.54
C TYR A 316 26.23 -16.91 -22.12
N ALA A 317 25.18 -17.10 -21.32
CA ALA A 317 23.78 -16.91 -21.72
C ALA A 317 23.29 -15.47 -21.50
N VAL A 318 22.18 -15.11 -22.16
CA VAL A 318 21.49 -13.83 -21.95
C VAL A 318 19.99 -14.04 -21.75
N GLY A 319 19.34 -13.21 -20.92
CA GLY A 319 17.89 -13.13 -20.88
C GLY A 319 17.37 -12.31 -22.07
N ALA A 320 16.17 -12.57 -22.57
CA ALA A 320 15.53 -11.81 -23.64
C ALA A 320 14.07 -11.52 -23.31
N SER A 321 13.65 -10.26 -23.48
CA SER A 321 12.26 -9.81 -23.27
C SER A 321 11.42 -10.16 -24.49
N VAL A 322 10.34 -10.92 -24.33
CA VAL A 322 9.53 -11.45 -25.45
C VAL A 322 8.03 -11.34 -25.20
N ALA A 323 7.25 -11.22 -26.26
CA ALA A 323 5.80 -11.34 -26.26
C ALA A 323 5.38 -12.16 -27.49
N TYR A 324 4.93 -13.39 -27.28
CA TYR A 324 4.68 -14.37 -28.34
C TYR A 324 3.27 -14.96 -28.28
N SER A 325 2.82 -15.52 -29.40
CA SER A 325 1.55 -16.25 -29.52
C SER A 325 1.75 -17.66 -30.05
N THR A 326 0.93 -18.60 -29.61
CA THR A 326 0.84 -19.96 -30.19
C THR A 326 -0.18 -20.06 -31.33
N ASP A 327 -0.88 -18.97 -31.68
CA ASP A 327 -1.76 -18.88 -32.85
C ASP A 327 -0.94 -18.67 -34.14
N PRO A 328 -0.94 -19.61 -35.11
CA PRO A 328 -0.17 -19.49 -36.36
C PRO A 328 -0.59 -18.35 -37.30
N SER A 329 -1.67 -17.62 -36.99
CA SER A 329 -2.12 -16.43 -37.71
C SER A 329 -1.71 -15.11 -37.06
N ALA A 330 -1.14 -15.15 -35.85
CA ALA A 330 -0.67 -13.97 -35.14
C ALA A 330 0.66 -13.44 -35.71
N PRO A 331 0.89 -12.11 -35.71
CA PRO A 331 2.14 -11.54 -36.24
C PRO A 331 3.37 -11.91 -35.40
N ASN A 332 3.17 -12.18 -34.10
CA ASN A 332 4.19 -12.65 -33.15
C ASN A 332 4.04 -14.16 -32.87
N TYR A 333 3.75 -14.97 -33.90
CA TYR A 333 3.68 -16.42 -33.76
C TYR A 333 5.07 -17.03 -33.45
N LEU A 334 5.12 -17.89 -32.43
CA LEU A 334 6.33 -18.63 -32.08
C LEU A 334 6.06 -20.14 -32.02
N GLU A 335 6.73 -20.89 -32.90
CA GLU A 335 6.67 -22.34 -32.94
C GLU A 335 7.33 -22.95 -31.68
N ASN A 336 6.85 -24.11 -31.23
CA ASN A 336 7.28 -24.79 -29.99
C ASN A 336 7.00 -24.06 -28.65
N ALA A 337 6.42 -22.85 -28.66
CA ALA A 337 5.97 -22.18 -27.44
C ALA A 337 4.80 -22.93 -26.79
N TYR A 338 4.67 -22.84 -25.46
CA TYR A 338 3.70 -23.64 -24.69
C TYR A 338 2.31 -23.00 -24.56
N GLY A 339 2.24 -21.67 -24.59
CA GLY A 339 1.02 -20.87 -24.65
C GLY A 339 1.36 -19.44 -25.03
N SER A 340 0.38 -18.60 -25.32
CA SER A 340 0.64 -17.19 -25.64
C SER A 340 0.96 -16.35 -24.39
N THR A 341 1.85 -15.35 -24.53
CA THR A 341 2.16 -14.38 -23.46
C THR A 341 2.24 -12.93 -23.99
N PRO A 342 1.64 -11.94 -23.29
CA PRO A 342 1.77 -10.53 -23.64
C PRO A 342 3.12 -9.91 -23.21
N GLY A 343 3.93 -10.64 -22.44
CA GLY A 343 5.22 -10.18 -21.94
C GLY A 343 5.85 -11.20 -21.00
N HIS A 344 7.05 -11.66 -21.34
CA HIS A 344 7.78 -12.71 -20.64
C HIS A 344 9.30 -12.51 -20.81
N LEU A 345 10.10 -13.16 -19.96
CA LEU A 345 11.56 -13.18 -20.03
C LEU A 345 11.98 -14.65 -20.20
N ILE A 346 12.78 -14.94 -21.24
CA ILE A 346 13.37 -16.27 -21.50
C ILE A 346 14.89 -16.17 -21.46
N VAL A 347 15.61 -17.26 -21.14
CA VAL A 347 17.07 -17.30 -21.28
C VAL A 347 17.44 -17.91 -22.62
N LEU A 348 18.17 -17.17 -23.44
CA LEU A 348 18.84 -17.69 -24.64
C LEU A 348 20.21 -18.24 -24.20
N ARG A 349 20.39 -19.57 -24.34
CA ARG A 349 21.54 -20.34 -23.86
C ARG A 349 22.36 -21.01 -24.97
N GLY A 350 21.98 -20.81 -26.23
CA GLY A 350 22.69 -21.38 -27.36
C GLY A 350 22.11 -20.94 -28.69
N TYR A 351 22.82 -21.30 -29.76
CA TYR A 351 22.45 -21.01 -31.15
C TYR A 351 22.91 -22.18 -32.02
N THR A 352 22.08 -22.57 -32.99
CA THR A 352 22.37 -23.67 -33.91
C THR A 352 21.63 -23.51 -35.24
N VAL A 353 22.17 -24.08 -36.31
CA VAL A 353 21.49 -24.19 -37.61
C VAL A 353 21.03 -25.63 -37.81
N ILE A 354 19.79 -25.83 -38.25
CA ILE A 354 19.20 -27.14 -38.58
C ILE A 354 18.55 -27.03 -39.97
N ASP A 355 18.97 -27.87 -40.90
CA ASP A 355 18.50 -27.90 -42.31
C ASP A 355 18.51 -26.53 -43.03
N GLY A 356 19.41 -25.63 -42.61
CA GLY A 356 19.54 -24.26 -43.14
C GLY A 356 18.66 -23.20 -42.48
N VAL A 357 17.91 -23.56 -41.43
CA VAL A 357 17.13 -22.64 -40.59
C VAL A 357 17.88 -22.37 -39.28
N GLU A 358 17.93 -21.11 -38.86
CA GLU A 358 18.54 -20.69 -37.60
C GLU A 358 17.61 -20.90 -36.41
N TYR A 359 18.15 -21.42 -35.30
CA TYR A 359 17.45 -21.58 -34.03
C TYR A 359 18.27 -21.03 -32.86
N PHE A 360 17.62 -20.29 -31.96
CA PHE A 360 18.10 -20.15 -30.59
C PHE A 360 17.71 -21.37 -29.77
N ILE A 361 18.63 -21.80 -28.91
CA ILE A 361 18.38 -22.76 -27.84
C ILE A 361 18.04 -21.94 -26.60
N ALA A 362 16.85 -22.12 -26.04
CA ALA A 362 16.34 -21.31 -24.94
C ALA A 362 15.95 -22.17 -23.72
N ASN A 363 16.04 -21.61 -22.53
CA ASN A 363 15.26 -22.04 -21.35
C ASN A 363 14.11 -21.05 -21.18
N ASP A 364 12.89 -21.46 -21.51
CA ASP A 364 11.66 -20.68 -21.37
C ASP A 364 10.98 -21.01 -20.03
N ALA A 365 10.89 -20.03 -19.13
CA ALA A 365 10.39 -20.26 -17.78
C ALA A 365 8.88 -20.55 -17.76
N TYR A 366 8.12 -20.17 -18.80
CA TYR A 366 6.69 -20.44 -18.95
C TYR A 366 6.43 -21.85 -19.51
N ASN A 367 6.95 -22.86 -18.81
CA ASN A 367 6.72 -24.27 -19.10
C ASN A 367 6.27 -25.06 -17.86
N PRO A 368 5.52 -26.16 -18.02
CA PRO A 368 4.84 -26.85 -16.91
C PRO A 368 5.78 -27.64 -15.99
N SER A 369 7.06 -27.81 -16.34
CA SER A 369 8.07 -28.43 -15.48
C SER A 369 9.48 -27.94 -15.83
N ASN A 370 10.43 -28.14 -14.91
CA ASN A 370 11.85 -27.80 -15.14
C ASN A 370 12.41 -28.54 -16.38
N GLU A 371 12.08 -29.81 -16.56
CA GLU A 371 12.56 -30.64 -17.67
C GLU A 371 12.04 -30.17 -19.04
N THR A 372 10.94 -29.41 -19.07
CA THR A 372 10.27 -28.97 -20.30
C THR A 372 10.58 -27.53 -20.75
N VAL A 373 11.37 -26.76 -19.98
CA VAL A 373 11.74 -25.37 -20.33
C VAL A 373 12.66 -25.27 -21.56
N ARG A 374 13.43 -26.32 -21.87
CA ARG A 374 14.43 -26.24 -22.96
C ARG A 374 13.73 -26.28 -24.32
N LYS A 375 13.85 -25.21 -25.10
CA LYS A 375 13.20 -25.01 -26.41
C LYS A 375 14.21 -24.79 -27.54
N LEU A 376 13.72 -25.03 -28.76
CA LEU A 376 14.31 -24.53 -30.00
C LEU A 376 13.33 -23.54 -30.62
N TYR A 377 13.74 -22.27 -30.66
CA TYR A 377 12.96 -21.17 -31.22
C TYR A 377 13.66 -20.66 -32.47
N ARG A 378 12.94 -20.58 -33.60
CA ARG A 378 13.50 -20.08 -34.86
C ARG A 378 13.85 -18.61 -34.73
N VAL A 379 15.01 -18.19 -35.23
CA VAL A 379 15.45 -16.79 -35.14
C VAL A 379 14.49 -15.86 -35.89
N ASP A 380 14.01 -16.26 -37.07
CA ASP A 380 13.08 -15.46 -37.90
C ASP A 380 11.67 -15.32 -37.29
N GLN A 381 11.26 -16.23 -36.41
CA GLN A 381 10.05 -16.07 -35.59
C GLN A 381 10.34 -15.25 -34.32
N PHE A 382 11.47 -15.51 -33.66
CA PHE A 382 11.89 -14.79 -32.46
C PHE A 382 12.02 -13.28 -32.70
N GLU A 383 12.55 -12.83 -33.85
CA GLU A 383 12.61 -11.41 -34.22
C GLU A 383 11.24 -10.70 -34.14
N ASN A 384 10.16 -11.39 -34.53
CA ASN A 384 8.78 -10.86 -34.46
C ASN A 384 8.16 -10.96 -33.06
N CYS A 385 8.81 -11.66 -32.14
CA CYS A 385 8.40 -11.84 -30.74
C CYS A 385 9.25 -11.02 -29.75
N TRP A 386 10.41 -10.51 -30.19
CA TRP A 386 11.40 -9.86 -29.34
C TRP A 386 10.96 -8.44 -28.96
N SER A 387 10.68 -8.23 -27.68
CA SER A 387 10.07 -7.01 -27.18
C SER A 387 11.14 -5.94 -26.92
N ARG A 388 11.00 -4.80 -27.62
CA ARG A 388 11.85 -3.59 -27.46
C ARG A 388 13.36 -3.83 -27.72
N ASN A 389 13.73 -4.94 -28.36
CA ASN A 389 15.11 -5.44 -28.52
C ASN A 389 15.88 -5.61 -27.19
N ALA A 390 15.19 -5.79 -26.07
CA ALA A 390 15.81 -5.83 -24.75
C ALA A 390 16.36 -7.21 -24.38
N ILE A 391 17.57 -7.24 -23.81
CA ILE A 391 18.20 -8.42 -23.20
C ILE A 391 18.71 -8.13 -21.79
N TYR A 392 18.78 -9.17 -20.95
CA TYR A 392 19.47 -9.14 -19.66
C TYR A 392 20.84 -9.79 -19.83
N VAL A 393 21.91 -9.06 -19.49
CA VAL A 393 23.28 -9.53 -19.52
C VAL A 393 23.75 -9.72 -18.07
N VAL A 394 24.33 -10.88 -17.76
CA VAL A 394 25.17 -11.08 -16.57
C VAL A 394 26.52 -11.60 -17.08
N LYS A 395 27.58 -10.81 -16.93
CA LYS A 395 28.93 -11.15 -17.40
C LYS A 395 29.61 -12.11 -16.40
N PRO A 396 30.30 -13.18 -16.85
CA PRO A 396 31.16 -13.98 -15.98
C PRO A 396 32.37 -13.17 -15.49
N GLY A 397 32.98 -13.59 -14.39
CA GLY A 397 34.02 -12.86 -13.68
C GLY A 397 33.46 -12.04 -12.52
N LYS A 398 33.25 -12.68 -11.36
CA LYS A 398 32.93 -11.97 -10.11
C LYS A 398 34.02 -10.96 -9.78
N GLN A 399 33.62 -9.71 -9.52
CA GLN A 399 34.54 -8.61 -9.23
C GLN A 399 35.04 -8.68 -7.77
N SER A 400 36.28 -8.24 -7.56
CA SER A 400 36.92 -8.30 -6.24
C SER A 400 36.32 -7.31 -5.25
N GLY A 401 36.14 -7.75 -4.00
CA GLY A 401 35.69 -6.90 -2.89
C GLY A 401 34.21 -6.54 -2.88
N VAL A 402 33.42 -6.98 -3.87
CA VAL A 402 31.98 -6.71 -3.99
C VAL A 402 31.18 -8.00 -4.14
N GLY A 403 29.85 -7.90 -4.02
CA GLY A 403 28.96 -9.03 -3.93
C GLY A 403 28.91 -9.66 -2.53
N ASN A 404 28.97 -8.83 -1.49
CA ASN A 404 28.92 -9.19 -0.06
C ASN A 404 27.52 -8.98 0.54
N HIS A 405 26.69 -8.13 -0.09
CA HIS A 405 25.35 -7.78 0.38
C HIS A 405 24.23 -8.13 -0.63
N PRO A 406 24.07 -9.40 -1.06
CA PRO A 406 22.88 -9.87 -1.74
C PRO A 406 21.72 -10.10 -0.76
N VAL A 407 20.62 -10.67 -1.26
CA VAL A 407 19.57 -11.27 -0.41
C VAL A 407 20.22 -12.28 0.54
N LYS A 408 19.89 -12.15 1.83
CA LYS A 408 20.60 -12.77 2.94
C LYS A 408 19.89 -14.02 3.41
N ARG A 409 20.53 -15.18 3.20
CA ARG A 409 20.20 -16.44 3.87
C ARG A 409 20.55 -16.32 5.37
N VAL A 410 19.61 -16.67 6.25
CA VAL A 410 19.72 -16.56 7.71
C VAL A 410 19.29 -17.90 8.31
N GLN A 411 20.14 -18.57 9.11
CA GLN A 411 19.71 -19.79 9.79
C GLN A 411 18.71 -19.48 10.92
N ALA A 412 17.76 -20.38 11.09
CA ALA A 412 16.70 -20.37 12.08
C ALA A 412 16.46 -21.78 12.62
N ASP A 413 15.90 -21.87 13.83
CA ASP A 413 15.46 -23.10 14.47
C ASP A 413 13.95 -23.30 14.30
N LEU A 414 13.46 -24.52 14.55
CA LEU A 414 12.02 -24.80 14.68
C LEU A 414 11.65 -25.12 16.13
N GLU A 415 10.53 -24.57 16.57
CA GLU A 415 9.91 -24.87 17.86
C GLU A 415 8.45 -25.27 17.61
N GLU A 416 8.08 -26.52 17.90
CA GLU A 416 6.70 -26.98 17.84
C GLU A 416 5.86 -26.24 18.90
N ILE A 417 4.75 -25.63 18.48
CA ILE A 417 3.86 -24.83 19.36
C ILE A 417 2.47 -25.46 19.48
N GLU A 418 2.03 -26.16 18.42
CA GLU A 418 0.89 -27.09 18.44
C GLU A 418 1.31 -28.37 17.71
N VAL A 419 0.60 -29.51 17.91
CA VAL A 419 0.95 -30.78 17.24
C VAL A 419 1.05 -30.62 15.73
N GLY A 420 2.24 -30.87 15.18
CA GLY A 420 2.54 -30.74 13.76
C GLY A 420 2.61 -29.30 13.24
N LYS A 421 2.62 -28.28 14.12
CA LYS A 421 2.77 -26.87 13.76
C LYS A 421 3.97 -26.21 14.46
N TYR A 422 4.87 -25.65 13.67
CA TYR A 422 6.17 -25.16 14.13
C TYR A 422 6.33 -23.66 13.90
N ALA A 423 6.77 -22.92 14.92
CA ALA A 423 7.26 -21.55 14.76
C ALA A 423 8.73 -21.57 14.35
N LEU A 424 9.13 -20.69 13.42
CA LEU A 424 10.55 -20.40 13.18
C LEU A 424 11.07 -19.46 14.27
N LYS A 425 12.25 -19.77 14.81
CA LYS A 425 12.95 -18.97 15.82
C LYS A 425 14.33 -18.54 15.36
N LEU A 426 14.77 -17.38 15.80
CA LEU A 426 16.16 -16.92 15.70
C LEU A 426 16.77 -16.91 17.10
N ASP A 427 17.97 -17.49 17.28
CA ASP A 427 18.78 -17.21 18.46
C ASP A 427 19.40 -15.81 18.35
N VAL A 428 18.82 -14.83 19.03
CA VAL A 428 19.32 -13.46 19.12
C VAL A 428 19.90 -13.23 20.51
N PHE A 429 21.20 -13.51 20.67
CA PHE A 429 21.96 -13.37 21.92
C PHE A 429 21.48 -14.27 23.09
N GLY A 430 20.96 -15.46 22.79
CA GLY A 430 20.38 -16.40 23.76
C GLY A 430 18.87 -16.25 23.96
N ALA A 431 18.17 -15.60 23.02
CA ALA A 431 16.72 -15.38 23.06
C ALA A 431 16.07 -15.85 21.75
N ASN A 432 15.12 -16.80 21.84
CA ASN A 432 14.40 -17.39 20.71
C ASN A 432 13.28 -16.48 20.18
N GLU A 433 13.68 -15.44 19.44
CA GLU A 433 12.78 -14.47 18.80
C GLU A 433 11.99 -15.10 17.63
N PRO A 434 10.66 -14.88 17.52
CA PRO A 434 9.84 -15.49 16.47
C PRO A 434 9.98 -14.79 15.12
N VAL A 435 10.13 -15.58 14.06
CA VAL A 435 10.14 -15.10 12.66
C VAL A 435 8.71 -14.92 12.16
N VAL A 436 8.37 -13.71 11.70
CA VAL A 436 7.05 -13.44 11.11
C VAL A 436 6.97 -14.05 9.71
N THR A 437 6.16 -15.09 9.56
CA THR A 437 5.94 -15.82 8.30
C THR A 437 5.04 -15.03 7.34
N PRO A 438 5.07 -15.31 6.03
CA PRO A 438 4.11 -14.72 5.10
C PRO A 438 2.72 -15.37 5.27
N LYS A 439 1.66 -14.55 5.23
CA LYS A 439 0.27 -14.97 5.51
C LYS A 439 -0.71 -14.50 4.44
N ALA A 440 -1.86 -15.14 4.37
CA ALA A 440 -2.97 -14.83 3.45
C ALA A 440 -3.53 -13.41 3.59
N ASN A 441 -3.24 -12.71 4.69
CA ASN A 441 -3.74 -11.37 5.03
C ASN A 441 -2.63 -10.31 5.25
N SER A 442 -1.38 -10.53 4.81
CA SER A 442 -0.42 -9.40 4.77
C SER A 442 -0.96 -8.30 3.84
N SER A 443 -0.74 -7.03 4.20
CA SER A 443 -1.63 -5.92 3.81
C SER A 443 -1.56 -5.51 2.33
N TYR A 444 -0.74 -6.17 1.53
CA TYR A 444 -0.64 -6.02 0.08
C TYR A 444 -0.55 -7.42 -0.56
N GLY A 445 -1.26 -7.63 -1.67
CA GLY A 445 -1.71 -8.97 -2.08
C GLY A 445 -0.62 -10.04 -2.29
N SER A 446 -0.48 -10.93 -1.29
CA SER A 446 0.12 -12.30 -1.21
C SER A 446 1.49 -12.61 -1.83
N ARG A 447 2.03 -11.76 -2.71
CA ARG A 447 3.30 -11.99 -3.44
C ARG A 447 4.54 -11.65 -2.63
N HIS A 448 4.36 -11.06 -1.44
CA HIS A 448 5.45 -10.49 -0.65
C HIS A 448 6.30 -11.56 0.06
N GLY A 449 6.07 -12.85 -0.18
CA GLY A 449 6.83 -13.93 0.46
C GLY A 449 6.54 -15.31 -0.11
N PHE A 450 7.25 -16.30 0.43
CA PHE A 450 7.04 -17.71 0.13
C PHE A 450 7.45 -18.60 1.31
N ILE A 451 6.91 -19.81 1.34
CA ILE A 451 7.33 -20.91 2.21
C ILE A 451 7.55 -22.13 1.31
N ALA A 452 8.74 -22.69 1.32
CA ALA A 452 9.11 -23.86 0.51
C ALA A 452 10.02 -24.80 1.29
N TYR A 453 10.01 -26.10 0.98
CA TYR A 453 10.99 -27.06 1.51
C TYR A 453 11.45 -28.04 0.44
N VAL A 454 12.59 -28.67 0.69
CA VAL A 454 13.13 -29.81 -0.07
C VAL A 454 13.35 -31.01 0.85
N THR A 455 13.30 -32.21 0.28
CA THR A 455 13.75 -33.49 0.87
C THR A 455 14.63 -34.22 -0.17
N GLU A 456 15.43 -33.44 -0.89
CA GLU A 456 16.37 -33.85 -1.92
C GLU A 456 17.56 -32.85 -1.88
N PRO A 457 18.81 -33.28 -2.13
CA PRO A 457 19.94 -32.38 -2.18
C PRO A 457 19.75 -31.24 -3.19
N GLU A 458 20.16 -30.02 -2.85
CA GLU A 458 20.20 -28.94 -3.84
C GLU A 458 21.27 -29.21 -4.92
N VAL A 459 20.83 -29.33 -6.17
CA VAL A 459 21.70 -29.64 -7.30
C VAL A 459 21.70 -28.52 -8.33
N PHE A 460 22.89 -27.97 -8.61
CA PHE A 460 23.13 -27.36 -9.91
C PHE A 460 23.33 -28.48 -10.94
N SER A 461 22.33 -28.71 -11.79
CA SER A 461 22.53 -29.42 -13.05
C SER A 461 21.65 -28.80 -14.13
N GLY A 462 22.17 -28.68 -15.35
CA GLY A 462 21.49 -28.00 -16.45
C GLY A 462 20.07 -28.52 -16.66
N SER A 463 19.91 -29.84 -16.79
CA SER A 463 18.63 -30.49 -17.10
C SER A 463 17.76 -30.86 -15.89
N SER A 464 18.29 -30.85 -14.66
CA SER A 464 17.57 -31.35 -13.48
C SER A 464 18.00 -30.61 -12.20
N PRO A 465 17.47 -29.39 -11.94
CA PRO A 465 17.62 -28.73 -10.65
C PRO A 465 16.71 -29.38 -9.59
N SER A 466 17.00 -29.12 -8.32
CA SER A 466 16.24 -29.62 -7.16
C SER A 466 14.74 -29.28 -7.25
N ARG A 467 13.92 -30.16 -6.66
CA ARG A 467 12.46 -30.03 -6.60
C ARG A 467 12.05 -29.50 -5.22
N TYR A 468 11.16 -28.51 -5.24
CA TYR A 468 10.72 -27.78 -4.05
C TYR A 468 9.23 -28.03 -3.84
N SER A 469 8.86 -28.41 -2.62
CA SER A 469 7.48 -28.45 -2.14
C SER A 469 7.13 -27.09 -1.56
N TYR A 470 5.91 -26.60 -1.78
CA TYR A 470 5.51 -25.25 -1.37
C TYR A 470 4.30 -25.28 -0.43
N ILE A 471 4.43 -24.62 0.72
CA ILE A 471 3.29 -24.35 1.60
C ILE A 471 2.59 -23.11 1.04
N ASN A 472 1.30 -23.23 0.73
CA ASN A 472 0.57 -22.15 0.08
C ASN A 472 0.25 -21.02 1.07
N VAL A 473 0.93 -19.89 0.89
CA VAL A 473 0.75 -18.65 1.67
C VAL A 473 -0.71 -18.17 1.70
N ALA A 474 -1.46 -18.34 0.61
CA ALA A 474 -2.89 -17.98 0.56
C ALA A 474 -3.80 -18.84 1.46
N SER A 475 -3.26 -19.92 2.05
CA SER A 475 -3.91 -20.72 3.10
C SER A 475 -3.14 -20.74 4.42
N ASN A 476 -2.07 -19.93 4.57
CA ASN A 476 -1.39 -19.73 5.85
C ASN A 476 -2.00 -18.52 6.58
N ASP A 477 -2.63 -18.74 7.72
CA ASP A 477 -3.30 -17.71 8.53
C ASP A 477 -2.55 -17.35 9.83
N SER A 478 -1.51 -18.11 10.19
CA SER A 478 -0.75 -17.99 11.44
C SER A 478 0.77 -17.88 11.21
N ASP A 479 1.56 -17.73 12.27
CA ASP A 479 3.03 -17.86 12.22
C ASP A 479 3.53 -19.29 12.48
N LEU A 480 2.60 -20.25 12.63
CA LEU A 480 2.91 -21.66 12.84
C LEU A 480 2.76 -22.41 11.52
N LEU A 481 3.85 -23.03 11.07
CA LEU A 481 3.90 -23.79 9.82
C LEU A 481 3.53 -25.24 10.07
N SER A 482 2.51 -25.74 9.37
CA SER A 482 2.19 -27.16 9.34
C SER A 482 3.21 -27.92 8.50
N ILE A 483 4.08 -28.72 9.13
CA ILE A 483 5.13 -29.52 8.46
C ILE A 483 5.01 -30.98 8.95
N PRO A 484 4.95 -31.98 8.05
CA PRO A 484 4.94 -33.39 8.44
C PRO A 484 6.24 -33.85 9.10
N ASP A 485 6.16 -34.81 10.02
CA ASP A 485 7.33 -35.36 10.71
C ASP A 485 8.28 -36.10 9.77
N ASP A 486 7.75 -36.84 8.79
CA ASP A 486 8.52 -37.55 7.76
C ASP A 486 9.27 -36.61 6.81
N VAL A 487 8.90 -35.32 6.78
CA VAL A 487 9.64 -34.26 6.09
C VAL A 487 10.75 -33.68 6.99
N LEU A 488 10.54 -33.60 8.31
CA LEU A 488 11.54 -33.11 9.28
C LEU A 488 12.62 -34.15 9.61
N GLU A 489 12.28 -35.44 9.56
CA GLU A 489 13.21 -36.56 9.77
C GLU A 489 14.10 -36.86 8.55
N ASP A 490 13.85 -36.24 7.40
CA ASP A 490 14.63 -36.45 6.18
C ASP A 490 16.03 -35.80 6.28
N PRO A 491 17.14 -36.52 6.00
CA PRO A 491 18.49 -36.00 6.18
C PRO A 491 18.90 -34.93 5.16
N ASP A 492 18.15 -34.78 4.06
CA ASP A 492 18.31 -33.71 3.07
C ASP A 492 17.25 -32.60 3.23
N PHE A 493 16.47 -32.62 4.33
CA PHE A 493 15.50 -31.57 4.66
C PHE A 493 16.12 -30.18 4.69
N ARG A 494 15.50 -29.24 3.97
CA ARG A 494 15.70 -27.80 4.16
C ARG A 494 14.39 -27.05 3.97
N LEU A 495 14.07 -26.15 4.89
CA LEU A 495 12.96 -25.20 4.81
C LEU A 495 13.49 -23.82 4.41
N TYR A 496 12.70 -23.10 3.62
CA TYR A 496 12.95 -21.74 3.17
C TYR A 496 11.71 -20.88 3.42
N VAL A 497 11.84 -19.84 4.24
CA VAL A 497 10.77 -18.88 4.55
C VAL A 497 11.24 -17.47 4.25
N ALA A 498 10.49 -16.74 3.42
CA ALA A 498 10.75 -15.33 3.17
C ALA A 498 9.48 -14.50 3.33
N ASN A 499 9.60 -13.34 3.96
CA ASN A 499 8.51 -12.39 4.16
C ASN A 499 9.05 -10.97 4.00
N GLN A 500 8.94 -10.41 2.80
CA GLN A 500 9.38 -9.04 2.50
C GLN A 500 8.53 -7.97 3.22
N ASP A 501 7.37 -8.31 3.80
CA ASP A 501 6.60 -7.33 4.57
C ASP A 501 7.17 -7.06 5.95
N ALA A 502 7.82 -8.04 6.58
CA ALA A 502 8.46 -7.93 7.90
C ALA A 502 10.01 -7.96 7.84
N HIS A 503 10.57 -8.67 6.86
CA HIS A 503 11.98 -9.04 6.78
C HIS A 503 12.51 -8.85 5.34
N CYS A 504 12.52 -7.61 4.85
CA CYS A 504 13.05 -7.29 3.53
C CYS A 504 14.46 -7.87 3.32
N GLY A 505 14.69 -8.47 2.15
CA GLY A 505 15.99 -9.03 1.75
C GLY A 505 16.46 -10.25 2.52
N LYS A 506 15.62 -10.87 3.36
CA LYS A 506 16.00 -12.03 4.17
C LYS A 506 15.21 -13.28 3.78
N ILE A 507 15.89 -14.42 3.83
CA ILE A 507 15.32 -15.76 3.70
C ILE A 507 15.82 -16.55 4.90
N PHE A 508 14.87 -17.03 5.70
CA PHE A 508 15.15 -17.88 6.84
C PHE A 508 15.24 -19.33 6.35
N ILE A 509 16.30 -20.01 6.79
CA ILE A 509 16.58 -21.40 6.48
C ILE A 509 16.47 -22.20 7.76
N VAL A 510 15.92 -23.41 7.65
CA VAL A 510 16.08 -24.46 8.65
C VAL A 510 16.64 -25.67 7.91
N ASP A 511 17.72 -26.26 8.40
CA ASP A 511 18.26 -27.51 7.83
C ASP A 511 18.80 -28.42 8.95
N LYS A 512 19.46 -29.53 8.58
CA LYS A 512 20.04 -30.52 9.50
C LYS A 512 21.07 -29.98 10.53
N ASP A 513 21.54 -28.72 10.43
CA ASP A 513 22.37 -28.05 11.46
C ASP A 513 21.56 -27.11 12.40
N SER A 514 20.26 -26.94 12.18
CA SER A 514 19.33 -26.20 13.05
C SER A 514 18.82 -27.06 14.22
N ASP A 515 18.35 -26.42 15.30
CA ASP A 515 17.63 -27.09 16.38
C ASP A 515 16.14 -27.27 16.03
N VAL A 516 15.55 -28.40 16.43
CA VAL A 516 14.13 -28.73 16.22
C VAL A 516 13.54 -29.25 17.53
N LYS A 517 12.73 -28.40 18.17
CA LYS A 517 12.15 -28.64 19.50
C LYS A 517 10.70 -29.11 19.37
N TYR A 518 10.33 -30.11 20.16
CA TYR A 518 9.00 -30.76 20.13
C TYR A 518 8.27 -30.59 21.47
N ILE A 519 6.92 -30.62 21.45
CA ILE A 519 6.12 -30.44 22.68
C ILE A 519 5.99 -31.75 23.45
N VAL A 520 6.23 -31.72 24.77
CA VAL A 520 6.09 -32.90 25.62
C VAL A 520 4.62 -33.21 25.97
N SER A 521 3.78 -32.17 26.06
CA SER A 521 2.39 -32.28 26.56
C SER A 521 1.44 -33.05 25.64
N THR A 522 1.84 -33.27 24.40
CA THR A 522 1.08 -33.96 23.34
C THR A 522 1.84 -35.15 22.75
N ALA A 523 2.96 -35.55 23.37
CA ALA A 523 3.80 -36.65 22.91
C ALA A 523 3.18 -38.06 23.14
N ILE A 524 2.02 -38.16 23.80
CA ILE A 524 1.20 -39.37 23.91
C ILE A 524 -0.16 -39.14 23.24
N ASN A 525 -0.56 -40.05 22.37
CA ASN A 525 -1.93 -40.20 21.85
C ASN A 525 -2.51 -41.58 22.23
N SER A 526 -3.82 -41.76 22.06
CA SER A 526 -4.48 -43.06 22.29
C SER A 526 -5.84 -43.12 21.60
N THR A 527 -6.21 -44.30 21.11
CA THR A 527 -7.59 -44.61 20.69
C THR A 527 -8.41 -45.27 21.81
N ASP A 528 -7.75 -46.01 22.70
CA ASP A 528 -8.38 -46.74 23.81
C ASP A 528 -8.74 -45.83 25.00
N TYR A 529 -7.89 -44.82 25.27
CA TYR A 529 -7.88 -44.03 26.50
C TYR A 529 -7.96 -42.53 26.21
N ARG A 530 -8.49 -41.76 27.17
CA ARG A 530 -8.54 -40.30 27.06
C ARG A 530 -7.26 -39.70 27.64
N VAL A 531 -6.37 -39.21 26.78
CA VAL A 531 -5.21 -38.40 27.18
C VAL A 531 -5.65 -36.94 27.39
N LEU A 532 -5.17 -36.32 28.47
CA LEU A 532 -5.35 -34.92 28.83
C LEU A 532 -4.02 -34.37 29.39
N GLU A 533 -3.91 -33.05 29.57
CA GLU A 533 -2.71 -32.43 30.13
C GLU A 533 -2.40 -32.98 31.54
N GLY A 534 -1.32 -33.76 31.66
CA GLY A 534 -0.91 -34.38 32.92
C GLY A 534 -1.79 -35.56 33.40
N GLU A 535 -2.67 -36.10 32.55
CA GLU A 535 -3.61 -37.16 32.94
C GLU A 535 -3.93 -38.14 31.80
N ILE A 536 -4.11 -39.43 32.13
CA ILE A 536 -4.65 -40.44 31.21
C ILE A 536 -5.80 -41.16 31.92
N GLY A 537 -6.99 -41.13 31.32
CA GLY A 537 -8.23 -41.68 31.88
C GLY A 537 -9.01 -42.56 30.90
N PRO A 538 -10.23 -43.00 31.28
CA PRO A 538 -11.06 -43.88 30.45
C PRO A 538 -11.47 -43.22 29.13
N GLY A 539 -11.45 -43.99 28.05
CA GLY A 539 -11.87 -43.60 26.70
C GLY A 539 -12.92 -44.57 26.18
N GLU A 540 -12.57 -45.34 25.14
CA GLU A 540 -13.33 -46.51 24.71
C GLU A 540 -13.13 -47.71 25.65
N LYS A 541 -11.97 -47.81 26.31
CA LYS A 541 -11.71 -48.79 27.37
C LYS A 541 -11.88 -48.20 28.77
N SER A 542 -12.39 -49.03 29.68
CA SER A 542 -12.36 -48.78 31.12
C SER A 542 -10.96 -49.00 31.69
N ILE A 543 -10.54 -48.15 32.61
CA ILE A 543 -9.34 -48.36 33.43
C ILE A 543 -9.82 -48.78 34.82
N VAL A 544 -9.39 -49.94 35.30
CA VAL A 544 -9.78 -50.48 36.61
C VAL A 544 -8.53 -50.94 37.34
N TRP A 545 -8.30 -50.41 38.54
CA TRP A 545 -7.18 -50.82 39.40
C TRP A 545 -7.24 -52.31 39.72
N ASP A 546 -6.08 -52.94 39.85
CA ASP A 546 -5.89 -54.38 40.04
C ASP A 546 -6.40 -55.31 38.90
N GLU A 547 -7.13 -54.78 37.90
CA GLU A 547 -7.69 -55.56 36.77
C GLU A 547 -7.05 -55.21 35.42
N THR A 548 -6.92 -53.92 35.05
CA THR A 548 -6.32 -53.50 33.78
C THR A 548 -4.82 -53.79 33.77
N THR A 549 -4.33 -54.50 32.76
CA THR A 549 -2.90 -54.89 32.73
C THR A 549 -2.00 -53.77 32.22
N VAL A 550 -0.77 -53.71 32.73
CA VAL A 550 0.26 -52.74 32.29
C VAL A 550 0.56 -52.87 30.79
N GLN A 551 0.54 -54.10 30.26
CA GLN A 551 0.79 -54.36 28.84
C GLN A 551 -0.37 -53.91 27.96
N GLU A 552 -1.62 -54.14 28.37
CA GLU A 552 -2.81 -53.65 27.68
C GLU A 552 -2.87 -52.12 27.67
N PHE A 553 -2.59 -51.49 28.82
CA PHE A 553 -2.59 -50.04 28.96
C PHE A 553 -1.51 -49.39 28.08
N LEU A 554 -0.27 -49.86 28.15
CA LEU A 554 0.82 -49.33 27.31
C LEU A 554 0.63 -49.63 25.81
N ALA A 555 0.00 -50.75 25.44
CA ALA A 555 -0.29 -51.07 24.05
C ALA A 555 -1.44 -50.22 23.44
N GLY A 556 -2.26 -49.57 24.28
CA GLY A 556 -3.24 -48.58 23.84
C GLY A 556 -2.70 -47.16 23.71
N LEU A 557 -1.41 -46.92 24.02
CA LEU A 557 -0.77 -45.60 23.89
C LEU A 557 0.17 -45.55 22.67
N GLU A 558 0.00 -44.52 21.85
CA GLU A 558 0.93 -44.17 20.77
C GLU A 558 1.82 -43.01 21.23
N VAL A 559 3.07 -42.97 20.76
CA VAL A 559 4.09 -42.01 21.21
C VAL A 559 4.78 -41.36 20.02
N ARG A 560 4.94 -40.04 20.09
CA ARG A 560 5.59 -39.20 19.07
C ARG A 560 6.71 -38.38 19.71
N HIS A 561 7.90 -38.41 19.13
CA HIS A 561 9.08 -37.61 19.54
C HIS A 561 9.47 -37.67 21.04
N ALA A 562 9.19 -38.80 21.69
CA ALA A 562 9.46 -39.01 23.12
C ALA A 562 9.69 -40.47 23.48
N GLN A 563 10.19 -40.69 24.70
CA GLN A 563 10.23 -41.98 25.39
C GLN A 563 9.19 -41.97 26.51
N ILE A 564 8.42 -43.05 26.66
CA ILE A 564 7.51 -43.25 27.80
C ILE A 564 7.96 -44.41 28.69
N LYS A 565 7.65 -44.31 29.98
CA LYS A 565 7.75 -45.41 30.95
C LYS A 565 6.58 -45.29 31.93
N LEU A 566 5.92 -46.41 32.22
CA LEU A 566 5.02 -46.48 33.37
C LEU A 566 5.85 -46.73 34.64
N PHE A 567 5.52 -46.07 35.73
CA PHE A 567 6.19 -46.19 37.02
C PHE A 567 5.19 -46.55 38.12
N GLY A 568 5.66 -47.38 39.05
CA GLY A 568 4.85 -47.82 40.19
C GLY A 568 4.54 -46.68 41.16
N ALA A 569 3.40 -46.76 41.83
CA ALA A 569 3.01 -45.84 42.91
C ALA A 569 4.16 -45.59 43.91
N GLY A 570 4.49 -44.31 44.13
CA GLY A 570 5.58 -43.90 45.02
C GLY A 570 6.99 -43.89 44.41
N SER A 571 7.16 -44.16 43.11
CA SER A 571 8.46 -44.02 42.43
C SER A 571 8.92 -42.57 42.38
N ASP A 572 10.15 -42.30 42.82
CA ASP A 572 10.77 -40.96 42.85
C ASP A 572 11.35 -40.60 41.48
N VAL A 573 10.45 -40.35 40.52
CA VAL A 573 10.77 -39.90 39.16
C VAL A 573 10.15 -38.52 38.96
N THR A 574 11.02 -37.51 38.81
CA THR A 574 10.67 -36.08 38.81
C THR A 574 11.39 -35.27 37.73
N ASP A 575 12.38 -35.85 37.05
CA ASP A 575 13.19 -35.21 36.01
C ASP A 575 13.70 -36.23 34.97
N ALA A 576 14.37 -35.76 33.92
CA ALA A 576 14.95 -36.62 32.88
C ALA A 576 15.99 -37.63 33.42
N ALA A 577 16.78 -37.26 34.43
CA ALA A 577 17.83 -38.11 34.98
C ALA A 577 17.26 -39.30 35.77
N SER A 578 16.28 -39.04 36.63
CA SER A 578 15.50 -40.04 37.35
C SER A 578 14.66 -40.89 36.40
N PHE A 579 14.08 -40.30 35.34
CA PHE A 579 13.39 -41.05 34.28
C PHE A 579 14.34 -42.04 33.59
N LEU A 580 15.53 -41.61 33.14
CA LEU A 580 16.47 -42.47 32.42
C LEU A 580 17.01 -43.59 33.32
N SER A 581 17.40 -43.27 34.56
CA SER A 581 18.00 -44.23 35.50
C SER A 581 17.01 -45.24 36.09
N THR A 582 15.72 -44.92 36.17
CA THR A 582 14.70 -45.79 36.78
C THR A 582 14.11 -46.77 35.75
N PRO A 583 14.05 -48.08 36.03
CA PRO A 583 13.31 -49.04 35.21
C PRO A 583 11.79 -48.77 35.27
N GLY A 584 11.10 -48.91 34.14
CA GLY A 584 9.64 -48.88 34.11
C GLY A 584 9.01 -50.18 34.63
N LYS A 585 7.77 -50.09 35.14
CA LYS A 585 6.87 -51.21 35.38
C LYS A 585 6.33 -51.69 34.03
N THR A 586 6.62 -52.94 33.65
CA THR A 586 6.30 -53.51 32.31
C THR A 586 5.33 -54.71 32.36
N GLU A 587 5.00 -55.18 33.56
CA GLU A 587 4.14 -56.35 33.80
C GLU A 587 3.29 -56.11 35.06
N GLY A 588 2.25 -56.92 35.24
CA GLY A 588 1.27 -56.79 36.33
C GLY A 588 0.03 -55.98 35.94
N ALA A 589 -0.77 -55.61 36.94
CA ALA A 589 -1.93 -54.72 36.81
C ALA A 589 -1.57 -53.28 37.18
N LEU A 590 -2.41 -52.32 36.78
CA LEU A 590 -2.34 -50.93 37.21
C LEU A 590 -2.76 -50.80 38.68
N GLU A 591 -1.98 -50.08 39.48
CA GLU A 591 -2.24 -49.81 40.90
C GLU A 591 -2.57 -48.34 41.13
N GLU A 592 -3.36 -48.02 42.16
CA GLU A 592 -3.73 -46.63 42.47
C GLU A 592 -2.48 -45.80 42.84
N GLY A 593 -2.16 -44.81 42.00
CA GLY A 593 -0.96 -43.97 42.13
C GLY A 593 0.15 -44.30 41.13
N ASP A 594 -0.01 -45.33 40.29
CA ASP A 594 0.83 -45.53 39.11
C ASP A 594 0.72 -44.32 38.15
N PHE A 595 1.80 -44.04 37.42
CA PHE A 595 1.88 -42.89 36.52
C PHE A 595 2.74 -43.18 35.29
N VAL A 596 2.47 -42.47 34.19
CA VAL A 596 3.35 -42.47 33.01
C VAL A 596 4.29 -41.28 33.11
N GLY A 597 5.59 -41.52 33.00
CA GLY A 597 6.58 -40.48 32.73
C GLY A 597 6.87 -40.41 31.23
N VAL A 598 7.09 -39.20 30.73
CA VAL A 598 7.38 -38.87 29.34
C VAL A 598 8.64 -38.01 29.31
N LEU A 599 9.61 -38.40 28.50
CA LEU A 599 10.82 -37.63 28.23
C LEU A 599 10.90 -37.35 26.74
N ALA A 600 10.90 -36.09 26.33
CA ALA A 600 11.03 -35.71 24.93
C ALA A 600 12.40 -36.06 24.33
N TRP A 601 12.51 -36.02 23.00
CA TRP A 601 13.74 -36.31 22.27
C TRP A 601 14.89 -35.34 22.60
N ASP A 602 14.60 -34.15 23.14
CA ASP A 602 15.60 -33.23 23.69
C ASP A 602 16.45 -33.83 24.82
N GLY A 603 15.97 -34.93 25.44
CA GLY A 603 16.64 -35.63 26.54
C GLY A 603 16.63 -34.88 27.88
N VAL A 604 15.86 -33.79 27.98
CA VAL A 604 15.84 -32.88 29.14
C VAL A 604 14.42 -32.60 29.64
N THR A 605 13.46 -32.37 28.75
CA THR A 605 12.12 -31.95 29.15
C THR A 605 11.25 -33.15 29.49
N PHE A 606 10.92 -33.26 30.78
CA PHE A 606 10.19 -34.38 31.38
C PHE A 606 8.79 -33.95 31.84
N GLN A 607 7.77 -34.75 31.52
CA GLN A 607 6.39 -34.56 31.97
C GLN A 607 5.82 -35.85 32.58
N LYS A 608 4.90 -35.70 33.54
CA LYS A 608 4.27 -36.78 34.29
C LYS A 608 2.76 -36.76 34.10
N TYR A 609 2.19 -37.92 33.76
CA TYR A 609 0.77 -38.14 33.56
C TYR A 609 0.22 -39.07 34.63
N THR A 610 -0.78 -38.60 35.37
CA THR A 610 -1.48 -39.38 36.40
C THR A 610 -2.51 -40.29 35.73
N ILE A 611 -2.55 -41.56 36.10
CA ILE A 611 -3.56 -42.49 35.58
C ILE A 611 -4.85 -42.34 36.40
N ARG A 612 -6.03 -42.35 35.76
CA ARG A 612 -7.33 -42.41 36.44
C ARG A 612 -8.13 -43.64 36.05
N ALA A 613 -8.60 -44.38 37.06
CA ALA A 613 -9.61 -45.42 36.89
C ALA A 613 -11.03 -44.85 36.64
N GLY A 614 -11.85 -45.62 35.92
CA GLY A 614 -13.25 -45.34 35.64
C GLY A 614 -13.80 -46.22 34.51
N ALA A 615 -15.13 -46.21 34.34
CA ALA A 615 -15.80 -46.90 33.25
C ALA A 615 -15.55 -46.22 31.89
N ALA A 616 -15.65 -46.99 30.80
CA ALA A 616 -15.63 -46.45 29.44
C ALA A 616 -16.76 -45.44 29.21
N LEU A 617 -16.50 -44.43 28.39
CA LEU A 617 -17.43 -43.35 28.08
C LEU A 617 -18.54 -43.83 27.12
N LEU A 618 -19.74 -43.24 27.21
CA LEU A 618 -20.88 -43.61 26.38
C LEU A 618 -20.77 -43.00 24.97
N PRO A 619 -21.07 -43.73 23.88
CA PRO A 619 -21.05 -43.17 22.53
C PRO A 619 -22.17 -42.14 22.33
N LEU A 620 -21.84 -40.99 21.73
CA LEU A 620 -22.77 -39.90 21.42
C LEU A 620 -23.18 -39.93 19.95
N ASN A 621 -24.48 -40.13 19.68
CA ASN A 621 -25.02 -40.19 18.34
C ASN A 621 -25.65 -38.85 17.92
N ILE A 622 -24.89 -38.02 17.20
CA ILE A 622 -25.38 -36.77 16.59
C ILE A 622 -25.54 -36.90 15.07
N TYR A 623 -26.49 -36.16 14.50
CA TYR A 623 -26.76 -36.13 13.05
C TYR A 623 -27.44 -34.82 12.64
N PHE A 624 -27.36 -34.43 11.37
CA PHE A 624 -28.05 -33.24 10.84
C PHE A 624 -29.46 -33.58 10.29
N GLU A 625 -30.34 -32.59 10.23
CA GLU A 625 -31.70 -32.72 9.69
C GLU A 625 -31.71 -33.10 8.19
N HIS A 626 -30.69 -32.67 7.43
CA HIS A 626 -30.48 -33.02 6.03
C HIS A 626 -29.03 -33.47 5.77
N ASP A 627 -28.84 -34.66 5.18
CA ASP A 627 -27.51 -35.18 4.80
C ASP A 627 -26.87 -34.41 3.62
N SER A 628 -27.72 -33.82 2.77
CA SER A 628 -27.30 -33.06 1.59
C SER A 628 -28.27 -31.91 1.32
N VAL A 629 -27.72 -30.73 1.02
CA VAL A 629 -28.44 -29.48 0.79
C VAL A 629 -27.94 -28.82 -0.50
N SER A 630 -28.83 -28.19 -1.26
CA SER A 630 -28.48 -27.41 -2.46
C SER A 630 -29.24 -26.10 -2.47
N LEU A 631 -28.52 -24.98 -2.52
CA LEU A 631 -29.08 -23.64 -2.34
C LEU A 631 -28.49 -22.68 -3.35
N TYR A 632 -29.34 -21.84 -3.94
CA TYR A 632 -28.89 -20.67 -4.69
C TYR A 632 -28.35 -19.60 -3.75
N HIS A 633 -27.41 -18.78 -4.23
CA HIS A 633 -26.73 -17.74 -3.42
C HIS A 633 -27.67 -16.74 -2.72
N TYR A 634 -28.91 -16.57 -3.21
CA TYR A 634 -29.94 -15.71 -2.58
C TYR A 634 -30.74 -16.39 -1.45
N GLN A 635 -30.50 -17.68 -1.16
CA GLN A 635 -31.20 -18.46 -0.12
C GLN A 635 -30.42 -18.54 1.20
N PHE A 636 -29.43 -17.67 1.38
CA PHE A 636 -28.57 -17.61 2.55
C PHE A 636 -28.84 -16.31 3.36
N PRO A 637 -28.50 -16.24 4.66
CA PRO A 637 -27.87 -17.30 5.48
C PRO A 637 -28.78 -18.51 5.70
N PHE A 638 -28.17 -19.68 5.91
CA PHE A 638 -28.86 -20.96 6.06
C PHE A 638 -28.30 -21.77 7.24
N THR A 639 -29.16 -22.46 7.99
CA THR A 639 -28.76 -23.35 9.10
C THR A 639 -29.40 -24.72 8.89
N ASN A 640 -28.62 -25.78 9.06
CA ASN A 640 -29.10 -27.17 9.07
C ASN A 640 -29.18 -27.63 10.53
N THR A 641 -30.34 -28.11 11.00
CA THR A 641 -30.53 -28.40 12.43
C THR A 641 -29.68 -29.60 12.87
N LEU A 642 -28.92 -29.45 13.95
CA LEU A 642 -28.21 -30.57 14.59
C LEU A 642 -29.13 -31.28 15.58
N HIS A 643 -29.17 -32.61 15.50
CA HIS A 643 -29.97 -33.50 16.34
C HIS A 643 -29.10 -34.49 17.12
N GLY A 644 -29.69 -35.13 18.13
CA GLY A 644 -29.04 -36.18 18.92
C GLY A 644 -28.10 -35.71 20.04
N TYR A 645 -27.76 -34.42 20.09
CA TYR A 645 -26.87 -33.85 21.09
C TYR A 645 -27.43 -34.02 22.52
N GLN A 646 -26.61 -34.60 23.39
CA GLN A 646 -26.87 -34.84 24.81
C GLN A 646 -25.56 -34.63 25.58
N GLY A 647 -25.63 -34.05 26.78
CA GLY A 647 -24.48 -33.76 27.62
C GLY A 647 -24.15 -32.27 27.73
N HIS A 648 -22.90 -31.98 28.09
CA HIS A 648 -22.36 -30.63 28.30
C HIS A 648 -21.14 -30.30 27.42
N GLY A 649 -20.83 -31.15 26.44
CA GLY A 649 -19.69 -30.97 25.54
C GLY A 649 -19.83 -29.72 24.66
N LYS A 650 -18.75 -28.94 24.52
CA LYS A 650 -18.75 -27.77 23.64
C LYS A 650 -18.90 -28.23 22.18
N ILE A 651 -19.73 -27.52 21.42
CA ILE A 651 -19.94 -27.73 19.99
C ILE A 651 -19.07 -26.74 19.21
N THR A 652 -18.42 -27.22 18.14
CA THR A 652 -17.65 -26.40 17.20
C THR A 652 -18.04 -26.77 15.77
N TYR A 653 -18.34 -25.77 14.93
CA TYR A 653 -18.67 -25.97 13.52
C TYR A 653 -17.47 -25.65 12.61
N THR A 654 -17.35 -26.39 11.51
CA THR A 654 -16.27 -26.24 10.53
C THR A 654 -16.78 -26.43 9.09
N SER A 655 -16.07 -25.88 8.12
CA SER A 655 -16.32 -26.08 6.68
C SER A 655 -15.06 -26.60 6.02
N SER A 656 -15.20 -27.68 5.27
CA SER A 656 -14.13 -28.25 4.43
C SER A 656 -13.70 -27.35 3.27
N ASN A 657 -14.50 -26.32 2.92
CA ASN A 657 -14.15 -25.34 1.90
C ASN A 657 -14.73 -23.95 2.21
N THR A 658 -14.03 -23.21 3.07
CA THR A 658 -14.32 -21.82 3.46
C THR A 658 -14.20 -20.79 2.33
N ALA A 659 -13.72 -21.21 1.15
CA ALA A 659 -13.74 -20.41 -0.08
C ALA A 659 -15.01 -20.64 -0.94
N VAL A 660 -15.87 -21.59 -0.57
CA VAL A 660 -17.20 -21.80 -1.19
C VAL A 660 -18.33 -21.51 -0.19
N ALA A 661 -18.23 -21.99 1.05
CA ALA A 661 -19.17 -21.65 2.11
C ALA A 661 -18.50 -21.65 3.50
N ARG A 662 -18.85 -20.69 4.35
CA ARG A 662 -18.34 -20.51 5.71
C ARG A 662 -19.46 -20.78 6.71
N VAL A 663 -19.12 -21.27 7.90
CA VAL A 663 -20.06 -21.53 9.00
C VAL A 663 -19.60 -20.79 10.26
N ASP A 664 -20.53 -20.21 11.01
CA ASP A 664 -20.24 -19.51 12.27
C ASP A 664 -20.32 -20.44 13.50
N GLU A 665 -20.06 -19.89 14.69
CA GLU A 665 -20.12 -20.62 15.96
C GLU A 665 -21.51 -21.20 16.30
N ASN A 666 -22.57 -20.69 15.66
CA ASN A 666 -23.96 -21.10 15.86
C ASN A 666 -24.46 -22.10 14.79
N GLY A 667 -23.61 -22.49 13.83
CA GLY A 667 -23.98 -23.35 12.71
C GLY A 667 -24.68 -22.63 11.55
N VAL A 668 -24.64 -21.29 11.52
CA VAL A 668 -25.17 -20.47 10.44
C VAL A 668 -24.17 -20.44 9.28
N VAL A 669 -24.59 -20.92 8.13
CA VAL A 669 -23.79 -20.97 6.90
C VAL A 669 -24.03 -19.73 6.03
N THR A 670 -22.93 -19.18 5.51
CA THR A 670 -22.89 -18.09 4.54
C THR A 670 -22.12 -18.52 3.29
N PRO A 671 -22.53 -18.10 2.08
CA PRO A 671 -21.86 -18.45 0.84
C PRO A 671 -20.65 -17.54 0.63
N TRP A 672 -19.65 -18.07 -0.08
CA TRP A 672 -18.42 -17.34 -0.43
C TRP A 672 -18.09 -17.47 -1.92
N ASN A 673 -18.49 -18.58 -2.55
CA ASN A 673 -18.45 -18.80 -4.00
C ASN A 673 -19.47 -19.89 -4.39
N VAL A 674 -19.62 -20.20 -5.69
CA VAL A 674 -20.29 -21.43 -6.13
C VAL A 674 -19.37 -22.65 -6.00
N GLY A 675 -19.98 -23.80 -5.76
CA GLY A 675 -19.28 -25.08 -5.67
C GLY A 675 -20.17 -26.16 -5.06
N SER A 676 -19.90 -27.42 -5.39
CA SER A 676 -20.59 -28.59 -4.86
C SER A 676 -19.64 -29.45 -4.02
N GLY A 677 -20.19 -30.29 -3.15
CA GLY A 677 -19.39 -31.18 -2.30
C GLY A 677 -18.76 -30.51 -1.08
N VAL A 678 -19.22 -29.32 -0.67
CA VAL A 678 -18.72 -28.67 0.55
C VAL A 678 -19.29 -29.41 1.76
N VAL A 679 -18.45 -30.14 2.47
CA VAL A 679 -18.83 -30.77 3.74
C VAL A 679 -18.80 -29.72 4.85
N ILE A 680 -19.91 -29.56 5.55
CA ILE A 680 -20.03 -28.80 6.81
C ILE A 680 -20.11 -29.80 7.95
N THR A 681 -19.31 -29.60 9.00
CA THR A 681 -19.15 -30.56 10.10
C THR A 681 -19.36 -29.89 11.45
N ALA A 682 -20.19 -30.49 12.30
CA ALA A 682 -20.28 -30.16 13.73
C ALA A 682 -19.48 -31.21 14.53
N HIS A 683 -18.57 -30.76 15.37
CA HIS A 683 -17.84 -31.58 16.34
C HIS A 683 -18.30 -31.24 17.76
N VAL A 684 -18.38 -32.24 18.62
CA VAL A 684 -18.78 -32.13 20.04
C VAL A 684 -17.71 -32.76 20.92
N GLU A 685 -17.18 -31.97 21.85
CA GLU A 685 -16.16 -32.39 22.82
C GLU A 685 -16.69 -33.39 23.86
N SER A 686 -15.84 -34.26 24.40
CA SER A 686 -16.22 -35.23 25.46
C SER A 686 -16.39 -34.57 26.83
N ASP A 687 -17.58 -34.74 27.42
CA ASP A 687 -17.96 -34.13 28.71
C ASP A 687 -17.66 -34.99 29.96
N GLY A 688 -17.05 -36.17 29.78
CA GLY A 688 -16.76 -37.11 30.87
C GLY A 688 -17.90 -38.06 31.22
N VAL A 689 -19.05 -37.98 30.53
CA VAL A 689 -20.07 -39.03 30.48
C VAL A 689 -20.13 -39.62 29.07
N TYR A 690 -20.07 -38.76 28.06
CA TYR A 690 -20.11 -39.12 26.65
C TYR A 690 -18.75 -38.98 25.96
N GLN A 691 -18.52 -39.83 24.96
CA GLN A 691 -17.44 -39.73 23.99
C GLN A 691 -17.60 -38.47 23.12
N ALA A 692 -16.50 -37.98 22.56
CA ALA A 692 -16.55 -36.93 21.54
C ALA A 692 -17.18 -37.49 20.25
N ALA A 693 -17.90 -36.66 19.49
CA ALA A 693 -18.61 -37.09 18.29
C ALA A 693 -18.62 -36.02 17.21
N SER A 694 -18.81 -36.44 15.95
CA SER A 694 -18.92 -35.54 14.80
C SER A 694 -20.10 -35.93 13.91
N ALA A 695 -20.84 -34.94 13.42
CA ALA A 695 -21.84 -35.08 12.37
C ALA A 695 -21.46 -34.18 11.19
N SER A 696 -21.82 -34.57 9.97
CA SER A 696 -21.51 -33.79 8.76
C SER A 696 -22.65 -33.85 7.74
N TYR A 697 -22.77 -32.81 6.90
CA TYR A 697 -23.64 -32.81 5.73
C TYR A 697 -22.97 -32.17 4.52
N THR A 698 -23.45 -32.49 3.32
CA THR A 698 -22.93 -31.94 2.07
C THR A 698 -23.74 -30.73 1.60
N LEU A 699 -23.08 -29.66 1.18
CA LEU A 699 -23.67 -28.46 0.62
C LEU A 699 -23.23 -28.25 -0.83
N SER A 700 -24.16 -27.76 -1.65
CA SER A 700 -23.89 -27.21 -2.98
C SER A 700 -24.46 -25.80 -3.11
N VAL A 701 -23.61 -24.84 -3.48
CA VAL A 701 -23.95 -23.43 -3.69
C VAL A 701 -24.13 -23.16 -5.18
N LEU A 702 -25.31 -22.71 -5.57
CA LEU A 702 -25.76 -22.53 -6.96
C LEU A 702 -25.90 -21.04 -7.34
N ARG A 703 -25.85 -20.74 -8.65
CA ARG A 703 -25.96 -19.39 -9.23
C ARG A 703 -27.34 -19.14 -9.84
N GLY A 704 -27.82 -17.89 -9.77
CA GLY A 704 -28.96 -17.41 -10.54
C GLY A 704 -28.53 -16.76 -11.86
N THR A 705 -29.51 -16.41 -12.71
CA THR A 705 -29.33 -15.74 -14.01
C THR A 705 -29.42 -14.21 -13.92
N VAL A 706 -28.87 -13.52 -14.93
CA VAL A 706 -28.80 -12.05 -15.01
C VAL A 706 -29.08 -11.61 -16.46
N ASP A 707 -30.02 -10.69 -16.65
CA ASP A 707 -30.46 -10.22 -17.99
C ASP A 707 -29.77 -8.92 -18.46
N ARG A 708 -29.22 -8.11 -17.53
CA ARG A 708 -28.52 -6.83 -17.81
C ARG A 708 -27.56 -6.49 -16.65
N PHE A 709 -26.61 -5.59 -16.91
CA PHE A 709 -25.69 -5.00 -15.94
C PHE A 709 -25.74 -3.47 -16.07
N HIS A 710 -25.83 -2.73 -14.97
CA HIS A 710 -25.77 -1.26 -14.94
C HIS A 710 -24.53 -0.79 -14.17
N TRP A 711 -23.97 0.37 -14.54
CA TRP A 711 -22.76 0.89 -13.88
C TRP A 711 -23.11 1.62 -12.58
N GLY A 712 -22.52 1.14 -11.49
CA GLY A 712 -22.42 1.85 -10.21
C GLY A 712 -21.23 2.80 -10.19
N PHE A 713 -20.87 3.29 -9.00
CA PHE A 713 -19.82 4.28 -8.80
C PHE A 713 -18.93 3.93 -7.61
N ILE A 714 -17.87 4.72 -7.40
CA ILE A 714 -17.05 4.70 -6.18
C ILE A 714 -17.16 6.09 -5.58
N GLU A 715 -17.32 6.18 -4.27
CA GLU A 715 -17.26 7.46 -3.57
C GLU A 715 -15.79 7.88 -3.40
N PRO A 716 -15.35 8.99 -4.01
CA PRO A 716 -13.98 9.48 -3.85
C PRO A 716 -13.79 10.07 -2.45
N PRO A 717 -12.64 9.82 -1.79
CA PRO A 717 -12.38 10.26 -0.42
C PRO A 717 -12.35 11.78 -0.29
N ARG A 718 -12.67 12.31 0.90
CA ARG A 718 -12.36 13.70 1.28
C ARG A 718 -10.85 13.84 1.61
N VAL A 719 -10.31 15.05 1.65
CA VAL A 719 -8.86 15.22 1.95
C VAL A 719 -8.55 14.76 3.38
N GLY A 720 -7.67 13.77 3.50
CA GLY A 720 -7.27 13.16 4.76
C GLY A 720 -7.94 11.81 5.04
N GLU A 721 -8.93 11.41 4.25
CA GLU A 721 -9.53 10.08 4.32
C GLU A 721 -8.72 9.06 3.50
N VAL A 722 -8.73 7.81 3.95
CA VAL A 722 -8.21 6.68 3.15
C VAL A 722 -9.19 6.43 2.00
N PRO A 723 -8.71 6.27 0.74
CA PRO A 723 -9.60 6.01 -0.39
C PRO A 723 -10.48 4.77 -0.21
N SER A 724 -11.80 4.94 -0.41
CA SER A 724 -12.72 3.81 -0.37
C SER A 724 -12.46 2.88 -1.55
N LYS A 725 -12.09 1.63 -1.25
CA LYS A 725 -12.03 0.54 -2.24
C LYS A 725 -13.40 -0.13 -2.47
N VAL A 726 -14.48 0.40 -1.88
CA VAL A 726 -15.83 -0.14 -2.06
C VAL A 726 -16.48 0.47 -3.30
N TYR A 727 -16.70 -0.36 -4.32
CA TYR A 727 -17.61 -0.03 -5.42
C TYR A 727 -19.07 -0.14 -4.95
N ILE A 728 -19.82 0.94 -5.12
CA ILE A 728 -21.24 1.07 -4.79
C ILE A 728 -22.03 0.65 -6.04
N PRO A 729 -22.82 -0.45 -6.02
CA PRO A 729 -23.60 -0.90 -7.16
C PRO A 729 -24.61 0.14 -7.67
N SER A 730 -25.06 -0.01 -8.92
CA SER A 730 -26.19 0.77 -9.43
C SER A 730 -27.46 0.45 -8.64
N PRO A 731 -28.24 1.45 -8.18
CA PRO A 731 -29.57 1.23 -7.62
C PRO A 731 -30.57 0.62 -8.60
N GLU A 732 -30.23 0.54 -9.90
CA GLU A 732 -31.06 -0.07 -10.95
C GLU A 732 -30.84 -1.59 -11.11
N ASP A 733 -29.79 -2.15 -10.48
CA ASP A 733 -29.58 -3.60 -10.41
C ASP A 733 -30.18 -4.16 -9.11
N GLU A 734 -31.32 -4.86 -9.20
CA GLU A 734 -32.09 -5.37 -8.03
C GLU A 734 -31.34 -6.41 -7.14
N TYR A 735 -30.11 -6.82 -7.50
CA TYR A 735 -29.38 -7.90 -6.83
C TYR A 735 -27.91 -7.55 -6.58
N GLN A 736 -27.39 -7.89 -5.39
CA GLN A 736 -25.96 -7.84 -5.10
C GLN A 736 -25.21 -8.97 -5.83
N LEU A 737 -24.79 -8.71 -7.06
CA LEU A 737 -24.00 -9.62 -7.91
C LEU A 737 -22.48 -9.61 -7.60
N PHE A 738 -22.09 -9.09 -6.43
CA PHE A 738 -20.72 -8.69 -6.12
C PHE A 738 -20.09 -9.58 -5.06
N TYR A 739 -18.87 -10.03 -5.33
CA TYR A 739 -17.98 -10.62 -4.35
C TYR A 739 -16.84 -9.64 -4.02
N PHE A 740 -16.49 -9.54 -2.74
CA PHE A 740 -15.46 -8.62 -2.24
C PHE A 740 -14.34 -9.42 -1.58
N ALA A 741 -13.14 -9.39 -2.16
CA ALA A 741 -11.94 -9.98 -1.57
C ALA A 741 -11.04 -8.85 -1.04
N ALA A 742 -10.77 -8.83 0.27
CA ALA A 742 -9.88 -7.84 0.90
C ALA A 742 -10.18 -6.37 0.48
N ASN A 743 -11.48 -6.03 0.43
CA ASN A 743 -12.03 -4.76 -0.04
C ASN A 743 -11.83 -4.43 -1.54
N GLU A 744 -11.42 -5.37 -2.40
CA GLU A 744 -11.46 -5.20 -3.86
C GLU A 744 -12.68 -5.94 -4.49
N PRO A 745 -13.49 -5.27 -5.34
CA PRO A 745 -14.68 -5.85 -5.97
C PRO A 745 -14.34 -6.68 -7.22
N LEU A 746 -14.71 -7.97 -7.25
CA LEU A 746 -14.35 -8.89 -8.34
C LEU A 746 -15.57 -9.66 -8.88
N ILE A 747 -15.74 -9.73 -10.22
CA ILE A 747 -16.90 -10.36 -10.89
C ILE A 747 -16.43 -11.40 -11.93
N THR A 748 -17.10 -12.55 -12.08
CA THR A 748 -16.61 -13.73 -12.85
C THR A 748 -17.78 -14.57 -13.48
N TRP A 749 -18.06 -14.50 -14.81
CA TRP A 749 -19.33 -14.95 -15.54
C TRP A 749 -19.53 -16.48 -15.89
N THR A 750 -19.48 -17.23 -17.05
CA THR A 750 -19.31 -17.16 -18.57
C THR A 750 -20.55 -17.57 -19.37
N GLY A 751 -20.46 -17.28 -20.69
CA GLY A 751 -20.65 -18.29 -21.75
C GLY A 751 -19.76 -17.97 -22.95
N GLN A 752 -20.13 -18.40 -24.15
CA GLN A 752 -19.92 -17.55 -25.34
C GLN A 752 -21.18 -16.70 -25.59
N LEU A 753 -21.03 -15.59 -26.32
CA LEU A 753 -22.17 -14.78 -26.75
C LEU A 753 -22.96 -15.50 -27.85
N GLU A 754 -24.23 -15.78 -27.59
CA GLU A 754 -25.20 -16.30 -28.56
C GLU A 754 -26.30 -15.24 -28.74
N ASP A 755 -26.49 -14.75 -29.97
CA ASP A 755 -27.35 -13.58 -30.30
C ASP A 755 -27.16 -12.34 -29.39
N GLY A 756 -25.94 -12.14 -28.88
CA GLY A 756 -25.59 -11.01 -28.00
C GLY A 756 -26.06 -11.15 -26.55
N LYS A 757 -26.54 -12.33 -26.14
CA LYS A 757 -27.06 -12.61 -24.79
C LYS A 757 -26.14 -13.50 -23.97
N PHE A 758 -26.45 -13.51 -22.67
CA PHE A 758 -25.77 -14.31 -21.65
C PHE A 758 -26.36 -15.73 -21.66
N LYS A 759 -25.50 -16.76 -21.61
CA LYS A 759 -25.90 -18.17 -21.64
C LYS A 759 -25.75 -18.81 -20.26
N GLU A 760 -26.63 -19.75 -19.95
CA GLU A 760 -26.69 -20.47 -18.68
C GLU A 760 -25.65 -21.61 -18.66
N GLY A 761 -24.57 -21.51 -17.86
CA GLY A 761 -23.74 -22.69 -17.51
C GLY A 761 -22.25 -22.58 -17.12
N GLU A 762 -21.50 -21.47 -17.28
CA GLU A 762 -20.00 -21.48 -17.24
C GLU A 762 -19.37 -20.35 -16.33
N ALA A 763 -18.01 -20.25 -16.13
CA ALA A 763 -17.09 -19.18 -15.52
C ALA A 763 -16.26 -18.08 -16.37
N TYR A 764 -16.53 -16.74 -16.37
CA TYR A 764 -15.83 -15.63 -17.15
C TYR A 764 -15.04 -14.62 -16.28
N SER A 765 -14.68 -13.42 -16.77
CA SER A 765 -14.06 -12.34 -15.94
C SER A 765 -14.50 -10.89 -16.24
N VAL A 766 -15.04 -10.20 -15.24
CA VAL A 766 -15.15 -8.71 -15.19
C VAL A 766 -14.41 -8.24 -13.92
N SER A 767 -13.11 -7.97 -14.08
CA SER A 767 -12.21 -7.63 -12.98
C SER A 767 -12.12 -6.11 -12.79
N ILE A 768 -12.99 -5.57 -11.94
CA ILE A 768 -12.80 -4.21 -11.43
C ILE A 768 -11.54 -4.20 -10.56
N ARG A 769 -10.68 -3.18 -10.69
CA ARG A 769 -9.43 -3.06 -9.91
C ARG A 769 -9.22 -1.60 -9.52
N LEU A 770 -9.46 -1.29 -8.26
CA LEU A 770 -9.47 0.09 -7.80
C LEU A 770 -8.07 0.55 -7.40
N GLN A 771 -7.31 1.01 -8.39
CA GLN A 771 -6.07 1.75 -8.17
C GLN A 771 -6.36 3.20 -7.81
N THR A 772 -6.65 3.43 -6.53
CA THR A 772 -6.53 4.75 -5.91
C THR A 772 -5.06 5.06 -5.72
N ASN A 773 -4.62 6.27 -6.05
CA ASN A 773 -3.25 6.68 -5.72
C ASN A 773 -3.16 6.90 -4.20
N ASP A 774 -2.22 6.24 -3.53
CA ASP A 774 -1.95 6.44 -2.08
C ASP A 774 -1.23 7.80 -1.79
N TYR A 775 -1.47 8.81 -2.65
CA TYR A 775 -0.88 10.15 -2.59
C TYR A 775 -1.94 11.24 -2.86
N PRO A 776 -1.92 12.36 -2.11
CA PRO A 776 -2.93 13.41 -2.23
C PRO A 776 -2.71 14.25 -3.50
N GLY A 777 -3.53 14.03 -4.53
CA GLY A 777 -3.54 14.91 -5.71
C GLY A 777 -4.34 14.46 -6.94
N GLY A 778 -4.57 13.14 -7.12
CA GLY A 778 -5.23 12.63 -8.32
C GLY A 778 -6.11 11.41 -8.08
N ASN A 779 -7.42 11.60 -8.19
CA ASN A 779 -8.43 10.54 -8.07
C ASN A 779 -8.79 9.99 -9.46
N SER A 780 -8.49 8.72 -9.70
CA SER A 780 -8.93 7.96 -10.88
C SER A 780 -9.43 6.58 -10.45
N ALA A 781 -10.49 6.07 -11.08
CA ALA A 781 -10.97 4.70 -10.91
C ALA A 781 -10.78 3.89 -12.20
N TYR A 782 -10.38 2.61 -12.05
CA TYR A 782 -10.06 1.74 -13.18
C TYR A 782 -10.96 0.48 -13.22
N PHE A 783 -11.48 0.18 -14.40
CA PHE A 783 -12.37 -0.96 -14.65
C PHE A 783 -11.83 -1.80 -15.81
N TYR A 784 -11.78 -3.12 -15.64
CA TYR A 784 -11.32 -4.06 -16.66
C TYR A 784 -12.37 -5.14 -16.89
N ALA A 785 -12.71 -5.44 -18.15
CA ALA A 785 -13.79 -6.38 -18.46
C ALA A 785 -13.54 -7.15 -19.77
N ASN A 786 -13.99 -8.41 -19.80
CA ASN A 786 -13.95 -9.27 -20.98
C ASN A 786 -15.05 -10.35 -20.95
N PRO A 787 -15.95 -10.45 -21.95
CA PRO A 787 -16.14 -9.57 -23.10
C PRO A 787 -16.93 -8.30 -22.72
N PHE A 788 -17.15 -7.44 -23.69
CA PHE A 788 -17.94 -6.21 -23.55
C PHE A 788 -19.10 -6.23 -24.57
N THR A 789 -20.33 -5.96 -24.15
CA THR A 789 -21.44 -5.72 -25.09
C THR A 789 -21.53 -4.23 -25.46
N ALA A 790 -22.22 -3.91 -26.56
CA ALA A 790 -22.43 -2.51 -26.95
C ALA A 790 -23.18 -1.71 -25.86
N ASP A 791 -24.19 -2.33 -25.23
CA ASP A 791 -25.02 -1.72 -24.19
C ASP A 791 -24.19 -1.35 -22.95
N MET A 792 -23.20 -2.17 -22.58
CA MET A 792 -22.28 -1.85 -21.48
C MET A 792 -21.43 -0.59 -21.76
N ILE A 793 -21.16 -0.25 -23.03
CA ILE A 793 -20.44 1.00 -23.39
C ILE A 793 -21.42 2.19 -23.30
N VAL A 794 -22.66 2.01 -23.75
CA VAL A 794 -23.71 3.06 -23.72
C VAL A 794 -24.07 3.46 -22.29
N GLY A 795 -24.00 2.53 -21.33
CA GLY A 795 -24.27 2.77 -19.92
C GLY A 795 -23.13 3.42 -19.11
N LEU A 796 -21.97 3.73 -19.70
CA LEU A 796 -20.86 4.33 -18.96
C LEU A 796 -21.19 5.75 -18.44
N PRO A 797 -20.68 6.13 -17.24
CA PRO A 797 -20.69 7.52 -16.77
C PRO A 797 -19.99 8.48 -17.75
N LYS A 798 -20.29 9.77 -17.64
CA LYS A 798 -19.79 10.84 -18.53
C LYS A 798 -19.09 11.94 -17.73
N ALA A 799 -18.20 12.67 -18.41
CA ALA A 799 -17.63 13.89 -17.87
C ALA A 799 -18.75 14.91 -17.59
N GLY A 800 -18.83 15.40 -16.36
CA GLY A 800 -19.92 16.23 -15.83
C GLY A 800 -20.91 15.50 -14.92
N ASP A 801 -20.94 14.16 -14.92
CA ASP A 801 -21.78 13.39 -13.99
C ASP A 801 -21.20 13.46 -12.56
N ARG A 802 -22.05 13.33 -11.53
CA ARG A 802 -21.64 13.31 -10.10
C ARG A 802 -21.39 11.88 -9.63
N ALA A 803 -20.39 11.72 -8.76
CA ALA A 803 -20.08 10.47 -8.08
C ALA A 803 -19.65 10.79 -6.64
N GLY A 804 -20.52 10.43 -5.67
CA GLY A 804 -20.36 10.87 -4.29
C GLY A 804 -20.20 12.39 -4.18
N HIS A 805 -19.16 12.82 -3.47
CA HIS A 805 -18.87 14.24 -3.24
C HIS A 805 -18.13 14.96 -4.40
N SER A 806 -17.79 14.28 -5.51
CA SER A 806 -17.02 14.86 -6.63
C SER A 806 -17.75 14.79 -7.98
N THR A 807 -17.28 15.61 -8.92
CA THR A 807 -17.67 15.56 -10.34
C THR A 807 -16.66 14.74 -11.13
N ILE A 808 -17.15 13.92 -12.08
CA ILE A 808 -16.31 13.21 -13.05
C ILE A 808 -15.76 14.21 -14.07
N THR A 809 -14.44 14.35 -14.14
CA THR A 809 -13.73 15.27 -15.05
C THR A 809 -13.38 14.64 -16.39
N GLY A 810 -13.34 13.30 -16.48
CA GLY A 810 -13.07 12.58 -17.72
C GLY A 810 -13.43 11.11 -17.62
N VAL A 811 -13.73 10.48 -18.76
CA VAL A 811 -13.85 9.02 -18.87
C VAL A 811 -13.07 8.57 -20.10
N THR A 812 -11.91 7.95 -19.87
CA THR A 812 -11.02 7.46 -20.92
C THR A 812 -11.25 5.97 -21.12
N VAL A 813 -11.62 5.57 -22.34
CA VAL A 813 -11.84 4.16 -22.69
C VAL A 813 -10.70 3.69 -23.58
N THR A 814 -9.79 2.90 -23.00
CA THR A 814 -8.64 2.32 -23.71
C THR A 814 -8.93 0.87 -24.05
N ARG A 815 -8.67 0.45 -25.30
CA ARG A 815 -8.81 -0.95 -25.72
C ARG A 815 -7.43 -1.53 -25.95
N ASN A 816 -7.04 -2.50 -25.12
CA ASN A 816 -5.72 -3.10 -25.18
C ASN A 816 -5.72 -4.27 -26.19
N ASN A 817 -4.54 -4.66 -26.68
CA ASN A 817 -4.40 -5.65 -27.76
C ASN A 817 -5.02 -7.04 -27.42
N ASN A 818 -5.21 -7.35 -26.14
CA ASN A 818 -5.80 -8.60 -25.65
C ASN A 818 -7.34 -8.53 -25.50
N TYR A 819 -8.02 -7.69 -26.29
CA TYR A 819 -9.47 -7.41 -26.22
C TYR A 819 -10.00 -6.79 -24.91
N TRP A 820 -9.21 -6.76 -23.83
CA TRP A 820 -9.56 -6.10 -22.57
C TRP A 820 -9.79 -4.61 -22.77
N LEU A 821 -10.94 -4.12 -22.30
CA LEU A 821 -11.22 -2.70 -22.18
C LEU A 821 -10.77 -2.22 -20.80
N THR A 822 -9.91 -1.20 -20.76
CA THR A 822 -9.59 -0.44 -19.55
C THR A 822 -10.35 0.87 -19.60
N VAL A 823 -11.35 1.02 -18.72
CA VAL A 823 -12.01 2.32 -18.49
C VAL A 823 -11.34 3.01 -17.31
N LYS A 824 -10.90 4.25 -17.51
CA LYS A 824 -10.40 5.16 -16.48
C LYS A 824 -11.40 6.29 -16.29
N ILE A 825 -12.04 6.35 -15.12
CA ILE A 825 -12.89 7.49 -14.72
C ILE A 825 -12.03 8.43 -13.88
N ASP A 826 -11.94 9.68 -14.29
CA ASP A 826 -11.21 10.74 -13.60
C ASP A 826 -12.17 11.64 -12.81
N TYR A 827 -11.79 12.02 -11.61
CA TYR A 827 -12.56 12.91 -10.73
C TYR A 827 -11.84 14.24 -10.54
N ALA A 828 -12.55 15.26 -10.06
CA ALA A 828 -11.95 16.54 -9.69
C ALA A 828 -10.89 16.37 -8.57
N PRO A 829 -9.76 17.12 -8.61
CA PRO A 829 -8.73 17.03 -7.58
C PRO A 829 -9.23 17.59 -6.25
N LEU A 830 -8.92 16.88 -5.17
CA LEU A 830 -9.42 17.20 -3.83
C LEU A 830 -8.74 18.46 -3.27
N ARG A 831 -9.55 19.44 -2.85
CA ARG A 831 -9.11 20.61 -2.07
C ARG A 831 -9.25 20.32 -0.58
N LEU A 832 -8.41 20.94 0.25
CA LEU A 832 -8.58 20.95 1.71
C LEU A 832 -10.03 21.36 2.06
N PRO A 833 -10.70 20.70 3.02
CA PRO A 833 -12.06 21.05 3.39
C PRO A 833 -12.11 22.49 3.92
N SER A 834 -13.02 23.28 3.37
CA SER A 834 -13.42 24.56 3.94
C SER A 834 -14.06 24.31 5.31
N VAL A 835 -13.70 25.11 6.33
CA VAL A 835 -14.44 25.07 7.61
C VAL A 835 -15.93 25.35 7.42
N PHE A 836 -16.30 26.10 6.38
CA PHE A 836 -17.69 26.42 6.06
C PHE A 836 -18.37 25.41 5.14
N GLY A 837 -17.69 24.32 4.76
CA GLY A 837 -18.25 23.24 3.93
C GLY A 837 -19.23 22.31 4.67
N TYR A 838 -19.51 22.60 5.94
CA TYR A 838 -20.33 21.82 6.88
C TYR A 838 -21.35 22.74 7.56
N ALA A 839 -22.47 22.21 8.03
CA ALA A 839 -23.46 22.99 8.77
C ALA A 839 -22.99 23.35 10.19
N ALA A 840 -22.26 22.44 10.85
CA ALA A 840 -21.60 22.68 12.13
C ALA A 840 -20.23 21.98 12.23
N VAL A 841 -19.22 22.69 12.75
CA VAL A 841 -17.84 22.21 12.94
C VAL A 841 -17.37 22.57 14.35
N ALA A 842 -16.92 21.57 15.11
CA ALA A 842 -16.07 21.78 16.28
C ALA A 842 -14.61 21.45 15.91
N LEU A 843 -13.72 22.45 16.04
CA LEU A 843 -12.32 22.39 15.60
C LEU A 843 -11.36 21.75 16.62
N ASP A 844 -11.71 21.80 17.92
CA ASP A 844 -10.93 21.22 19.03
C ASP A 844 -11.89 20.97 20.21
N GLY A 845 -12.79 19.99 20.03
CA GLY A 845 -13.92 19.76 20.92
C GLY A 845 -15.14 19.14 20.24
N ASN A 846 -16.28 19.25 20.92
CA ASN A 846 -17.50 18.49 20.65
C ASN A 846 -18.58 19.30 19.92
N VAL A 847 -19.47 18.62 19.19
CA VAL A 847 -20.75 19.18 18.73
C VAL A 847 -21.90 18.54 19.53
N SER A 848 -22.60 19.36 20.32
CA SER A 848 -23.74 18.93 21.15
C SER A 848 -25.05 19.49 20.62
N MET A 849 -26.00 18.62 20.28
CA MET A 849 -27.35 19.00 19.81
C MET A 849 -28.43 18.43 20.72
N SER A 850 -29.35 19.28 21.20
CA SER A 850 -30.43 18.84 22.08
C SER A 850 -31.76 19.57 21.88
N GLY A 851 -32.86 18.86 22.10
CA GLY A 851 -34.22 19.38 21.94
C GLY A 851 -34.84 18.93 20.62
N ASN A 852 -35.32 19.87 19.81
CA ASN A 852 -35.75 19.66 18.43
C ASN A 852 -34.78 20.35 17.44
N SER A 853 -33.50 20.50 17.81
CA SER A 853 -32.50 21.19 17.00
C SER A 853 -32.13 20.42 15.72
N SER A 854 -31.92 21.11 14.61
CA SER A 854 -31.66 20.47 13.32
C SER A 854 -30.64 21.19 12.44
N THR A 855 -29.76 20.43 11.78
CA THR A 855 -29.06 20.86 10.54
C THR A 855 -29.79 20.30 9.31
N THR A 856 -29.89 21.08 8.23
CA THR A 856 -30.53 20.70 6.95
C THR A 856 -29.98 21.53 5.79
N SER A 857 -29.79 20.96 4.60
CA SER A 857 -29.60 21.72 3.34
C SER A 857 -30.91 21.81 2.53
N ALA A 858 -30.85 22.51 1.40
CA ALA A 858 -31.85 22.42 0.33
C ALA A 858 -31.67 21.16 -0.54
N GLU A 859 -30.44 20.65 -0.66
CA GLU A 859 -30.12 19.41 -1.37
C GLU A 859 -30.35 18.17 -0.48
N PRO A 860 -30.71 17.00 -1.04
CA PRO A 860 -30.82 15.75 -0.28
C PRO A 860 -29.47 15.30 0.28
N LEU A 861 -29.49 14.72 1.48
CA LEU A 861 -28.30 14.18 2.19
C LEU A 861 -27.19 15.21 2.46
N GLU A 862 -27.53 16.51 2.50
CA GLU A 862 -26.61 17.57 2.92
C GLU A 862 -27.05 18.23 4.24
N GLY A 863 -26.06 18.76 4.95
CA GLY A 863 -26.20 19.40 6.26
C GLY A 863 -25.23 18.84 7.29
N ASP A 864 -24.04 18.44 6.85
CA ASP A 864 -23.05 17.65 7.58
C ASP A 864 -22.61 18.31 8.89
N VAL A 865 -22.22 17.47 9.84
CA VAL A 865 -21.64 17.87 11.13
C VAL A 865 -20.28 17.19 11.33
N TYR A 866 -19.27 17.97 11.72
CA TYR A 866 -17.95 17.47 12.08
C TYR A 866 -17.57 17.84 13.52
N ALA A 867 -16.91 16.92 14.23
CA ALA A 867 -16.26 17.21 15.51
C ALA A 867 -14.83 16.64 15.58
N ALA A 868 -13.87 17.48 15.96
CA ALA A 868 -12.57 17.10 16.52
C ALA A 868 -12.73 16.62 17.99
N GLY A 869 -13.72 15.76 18.21
CA GLY A 869 -14.20 15.28 19.50
C GLY A 869 -15.45 14.41 19.27
N ASP A 870 -16.38 14.42 20.22
CA ASP A 870 -17.67 13.72 20.14
C ASP A 870 -18.75 14.53 19.41
N ILE A 871 -19.64 13.82 18.70
CA ILE A 871 -20.96 14.32 18.28
C ILE A 871 -22.02 13.73 19.20
N ILE A 872 -22.79 14.60 19.88
CA ILE A 872 -23.71 14.21 20.95
C ILE A 872 -25.14 14.70 20.63
N LEU A 873 -26.01 13.80 20.16
CA LEU A 873 -27.39 14.10 19.76
C LEU A 873 -28.40 13.60 20.81
N LYS A 874 -29.25 14.50 21.33
CA LYS A 874 -30.18 14.24 22.43
C LYS A 874 -31.61 14.71 22.14
N GLY A 875 -32.61 13.95 22.56
CA GLY A 875 -34.02 14.33 22.43
C GLY A 875 -34.56 13.99 21.04
N ASN A 876 -34.92 14.99 20.24
CA ASN A 876 -35.44 14.84 18.87
C ASN A 876 -34.50 15.52 17.83
N ALA A 877 -33.22 15.70 18.17
CA ALA A 877 -32.24 16.39 17.33
C ALA A 877 -32.02 15.69 15.97
N LYS A 878 -31.70 16.46 14.92
CA LYS A 878 -31.56 15.93 13.55
C LYS A 878 -30.33 16.46 12.82
N VAL A 879 -29.65 15.58 12.09
CA VAL A 879 -28.63 15.93 11.10
C VAL A 879 -29.12 15.57 9.70
N GLY A 880 -29.05 16.51 8.76
CA GLY A 880 -29.58 16.37 7.40
C GLY A 880 -28.63 15.68 6.40
N GLY A 881 -27.33 15.73 6.66
CA GLY A 881 -26.29 15.00 5.94
C GLY A 881 -25.55 14.03 6.86
N ASP A 882 -24.23 13.97 6.71
CA ASP A 882 -23.36 13.05 7.46
C ASP A 882 -22.97 13.56 8.86
N ALA A 883 -22.52 12.65 9.73
CA ALA A 883 -21.92 12.97 11.02
C ALA A 883 -20.53 12.32 11.17
N LEU A 884 -19.49 13.14 11.27
CA LEU A 884 -18.08 12.72 11.32
C LEU A 884 -17.44 13.13 12.67
N ALA A 885 -17.02 12.17 13.48
CA ALA A 885 -16.41 12.40 14.78
C ALA A 885 -15.04 11.73 14.89
N THR A 886 -14.02 12.48 15.34
CA THR A 886 -12.72 11.87 15.73
C THR A 886 -12.82 11.11 17.06
N GLY A 887 -13.83 11.44 17.89
CA GLY A 887 -14.32 10.65 19.00
C GLY A 887 -15.52 9.80 18.60
N SER A 888 -16.58 9.81 19.42
CA SER A 888 -17.79 9.00 19.22
C SER A 888 -18.98 9.78 18.63
N VAL A 889 -19.90 9.08 17.96
CA VAL A 889 -21.21 9.63 17.56
C VAL A 889 -22.31 9.02 18.43
N SER A 890 -22.78 9.77 19.44
CA SER A 890 -23.72 9.31 20.47
C SER A 890 -25.14 9.84 20.26
N LEU A 891 -26.11 8.95 20.03
CA LEU A 891 -27.54 9.29 19.86
C LEU A 891 -28.38 8.85 21.06
N SER A 892 -29.36 9.68 21.47
CA SER A 892 -30.32 9.31 22.51
C SER A 892 -31.69 9.99 22.35
N GLY A 893 -32.76 9.26 22.69
CA GLY A 893 -34.15 9.67 22.44
C GLY A 893 -34.60 9.28 21.03
N ASN A 894 -35.27 10.20 20.33
CA ASN A 894 -35.68 10.10 18.94
C ASN A 894 -34.71 10.83 17.98
N ALA A 895 -33.45 11.05 18.39
CA ALA A 895 -32.44 11.71 17.56
C ALA A 895 -32.18 10.93 16.25
N ARG A 896 -31.84 11.63 15.16
CA ARG A 896 -31.61 11.01 13.83
C ARG A 896 -30.50 11.70 13.05
N ILE A 897 -29.80 10.92 12.26
CA ILE A 897 -28.89 11.35 11.20
C ILE A 897 -29.48 10.79 9.89
N ALA A 898 -29.37 11.53 8.78
CA ALA A 898 -29.95 11.13 7.49
C ALA A 898 -28.89 10.58 6.51
N GLY A 899 -27.66 11.07 6.58
CA GLY A 899 -26.49 10.49 5.92
C GLY A 899 -25.78 9.44 6.77
N SER A 900 -24.49 9.28 6.52
CA SER A 900 -23.59 8.33 7.15
C SER A 900 -23.18 8.74 8.56
N ILE A 901 -22.78 7.74 9.36
CA ILE A 901 -22.16 7.92 10.68
C ILE A 901 -20.74 7.39 10.56
N LEU A 902 -19.75 8.24 10.87
CA LEU A 902 -18.34 7.86 10.95
C LEU A 902 -17.78 8.33 12.29
N ASP A 903 -17.42 7.40 13.17
CA ASP A 903 -16.72 7.64 14.41
C ASP A 903 -15.23 7.21 14.31
N SER A 904 -14.42 7.65 15.28
CA SER A 904 -12.96 7.42 15.32
C SER A 904 -12.19 7.86 14.06
N VAL A 905 -12.71 8.83 13.29
CA VAL A 905 -12.04 9.27 12.04
C VAL A 905 -10.74 10.02 12.31
N GLY A 906 -9.83 9.99 11.33
CA GLY A 906 -8.63 10.83 11.36
C GLY A 906 -8.98 12.33 11.38
N ALA A 907 -8.26 13.12 12.17
CA ALA A 907 -8.53 14.54 12.32
C ALA A 907 -8.36 15.32 11.00
N LEU A 908 -9.45 15.89 10.49
CA LEU A 908 -9.45 16.69 9.26
C LEU A 908 -8.71 18.01 9.48
N ARG A 909 -7.85 18.36 8.51
CA ARG A 909 -7.15 19.66 8.49
C ARG A 909 -7.95 20.66 7.65
N PHE A 910 -8.54 21.65 8.31
CA PHE A 910 -9.28 22.72 7.65
C PHE A 910 -8.42 23.98 7.47
N GLY A 911 -8.74 24.78 6.45
CA GLY A 911 -8.32 26.18 6.39
C GLY A 911 -9.21 27.04 7.29
N VAL A 912 -8.74 27.39 8.49
CA VAL A 912 -9.43 28.32 9.39
C VAL A 912 -9.16 29.76 8.93
N PRO A 913 -10.20 30.61 8.73
CA PRO A 913 -9.99 32.00 8.32
C PRO A 913 -9.32 32.82 9.43
N THR A 914 -8.42 33.71 9.03
CA THR A 914 -7.73 34.65 9.90
C THR A 914 -8.32 36.06 9.81
N ILE A 915 -7.89 36.96 10.71
CA ILE A 915 -8.20 38.40 10.62
C ILE A 915 -7.82 38.97 9.24
N GLU A 916 -6.67 38.54 8.70
CA GLU A 916 -6.17 39.02 7.41
C GLU A 916 -7.04 38.53 6.24
N ASP A 917 -7.62 37.32 6.32
CA ASP A 917 -8.61 36.86 5.34
C ASP A 917 -9.91 37.67 5.41
N CYS A 918 -10.39 37.99 6.62
CA CYS A 918 -11.57 38.83 6.85
C CYS A 918 -11.39 40.25 6.30
N LEU A 919 -10.20 40.83 6.52
CA LEU A 919 -9.84 42.15 6.02
C LEU A 919 -9.68 42.13 4.49
N ARG A 920 -9.12 41.06 3.93
CA ARG A 920 -8.96 40.90 2.47
C ARG A 920 -10.30 40.77 1.75
N GLU A 921 -11.30 40.09 2.33
CA GLU A 921 -12.69 40.12 1.82
C GLU A 921 -13.26 41.56 1.80
N ALA A 922 -12.86 42.42 2.75
CA ALA A 922 -13.25 43.83 2.81
C ALA A 922 -12.32 44.79 2.03
N GLY A 923 -11.28 44.28 1.35
CA GLY A 923 -10.33 45.09 0.57
C GLY A 923 -9.24 45.81 1.38
N LEU A 924 -8.87 45.29 2.56
CA LEU A 924 -7.84 45.81 3.46
C LEU A 924 -6.83 44.71 3.86
N SER A 925 -5.68 45.08 4.41
CA SER A 925 -4.75 44.14 5.09
C SER A 925 -4.67 44.35 6.60
N ALA A 926 -4.08 43.41 7.34
CA ALA A 926 -3.85 43.55 8.78
C ALA A 926 -2.83 44.66 9.09
N ALA A 927 -1.78 44.79 8.28
CA ALA A 927 -0.80 45.87 8.38
C ALA A 927 -1.41 47.24 8.05
N ASP A 928 -2.41 47.29 7.17
CA ASP A 928 -3.23 48.50 7.03
C ASP A 928 -3.89 48.81 8.37
N VAL A 929 -4.70 47.93 8.97
CA VAL A 929 -5.58 48.29 10.11
C VAL A 929 -4.88 49.00 11.27
N GLU A 930 -3.70 48.54 11.71
CA GLU A 930 -2.93 49.25 12.74
C GLU A 930 -2.45 50.63 12.24
N SER A 931 -2.01 50.72 10.97
CA SER A 931 -1.71 51.99 10.30
C SER A 931 -2.94 52.88 10.06
N LEU A 932 -4.15 52.35 9.83
CA LEU A 932 -5.40 53.12 9.71
C LEU A 932 -5.74 53.77 11.05
N ILE A 933 -5.47 53.05 12.14
CA ILE A 933 -5.64 53.50 13.52
C ILE A 933 -4.58 54.58 13.86
N GLU A 934 -3.32 54.39 13.50
CA GLU A 934 -2.26 55.41 13.72
C GLU A 934 -2.42 56.65 12.81
N ASP A 935 -2.77 56.48 11.54
CA ASP A 935 -3.11 57.58 10.62
C ASP A 935 -4.27 58.41 11.20
N ALA A 936 -5.35 57.76 11.68
CA ALA A 936 -6.47 58.44 12.30
C ALA A 936 -6.10 59.17 13.61
N LYS A 937 -5.15 58.62 14.40
CA LYS A 937 -4.56 59.30 15.59
C LYS A 937 -3.74 60.53 15.18
N SER A 938 -3.08 60.50 14.02
CA SER A 938 -2.17 61.54 13.53
C SER A 938 -2.84 62.78 12.90
N LEU A 939 -4.15 62.73 12.62
CA LEU A 939 -4.89 63.75 11.85
C LEU A 939 -5.79 64.63 12.75
N PRO A 940 -5.26 65.62 13.49
CA PRO A 940 -6.01 66.40 14.48
C PRO A 940 -7.18 67.22 13.90
N GLU A 941 -7.16 67.56 12.61
CA GLU A 941 -8.24 68.30 11.94
C GLU A 941 -9.51 67.47 11.68
N LYS A 942 -9.47 66.14 11.89
CA LYS A 942 -10.61 65.21 11.69
C LYS A 942 -11.06 64.48 12.96
N ARG A 943 -10.73 65.04 14.14
CA ARG A 943 -11.00 64.48 15.46
C ARG A 943 -12.19 65.17 16.14
N SER A 944 -13.14 64.40 16.69
CA SER A 944 -14.11 64.97 17.65
C SER A 944 -13.42 65.34 18.96
N ALA A 945 -13.86 66.43 19.60
CA ALA A 945 -13.43 66.78 20.96
C ALA A 945 -14.38 66.14 21.98
N GLY A 946 -14.16 64.86 22.31
CA GLY A 946 -15.02 64.07 23.19
C GLY A 946 -16.03 63.18 22.46
N SER A 947 -16.80 62.41 23.25
CA SER A 947 -17.88 61.52 22.79
C SER A 947 -18.89 62.25 21.91
N PHE A 948 -19.30 61.61 20.82
CA PHE A 948 -20.15 62.20 19.78
C PHE A 948 -21.52 61.51 19.70
N THR A 949 -22.61 62.29 19.82
CA THR A 949 -23.97 61.81 19.59
C THR A 949 -24.52 62.36 18.28
N VAL A 950 -24.89 61.48 17.35
CA VAL A 950 -25.49 61.87 16.06
C VAL A 950 -26.93 62.36 16.31
N PRO A 951 -27.30 63.59 15.93
CA PRO A 951 -28.64 64.11 16.20
C PRO A 951 -29.73 63.39 15.39
N THR A 952 -30.84 63.06 16.05
CA THR A 952 -32.03 62.42 15.47
C THR A 952 -32.46 63.06 14.14
N GLY A 953 -32.54 62.25 13.07
CA GLY A 953 -32.97 62.71 11.74
C GLY A 953 -31.90 63.40 10.90
N THR A 954 -30.65 63.47 11.38
CA THR A 954 -29.51 63.94 10.57
C THR A 954 -29.03 62.84 9.63
N VAL A 955 -28.60 63.23 8.43
CA VAL A 955 -27.78 62.39 7.54
C VAL A 955 -26.35 62.92 7.57
N LEU A 956 -25.39 62.11 8.02
CA LEU A 956 -23.96 62.43 8.00
C LEU A 956 -23.24 61.53 6.98
N GLY A 957 -22.21 62.05 6.30
CA GLY A 957 -21.39 61.28 5.36
C GLY A 957 -19.90 61.49 5.61
N THR A 958 -19.15 60.43 5.88
CA THR A 958 -17.69 60.49 6.18
C THR A 958 -16.86 60.37 4.91
N LYS A 959 -16.97 61.34 3.99
CA LYS A 959 -16.20 61.29 2.73
C LYS A 959 -14.70 61.50 2.95
N GLY A 960 -13.93 60.45 2.73
CA GLY A 960 -12.46 60.46 2.74
C GLY A 960 -11.87 59.52 3.78
N THR A 961 -10.60 59.15 3.56
CA THR A 961 -9.98 57.91 4.08
C THR A 961 -10.12 57.65 5.58
N TYR A 962 -10.02 58.68 6.42
CA TYR A 962 -9.99 58.56 7.88
C TYR A 962 -10.86 59.59 8.59
N SER A 963 -11.43 59.21 9.74
CA SER A 963 -12.13 60.04 10.75
C SER A 963 -11.96 59.45 12.16
N TRP A 964 -11.89 60.29 13.19
CA TRP A 964 -11.67 59.86 14.59
C TRP A 964 -12.71 60.40 15.58
N VAL A 965 -13.25 59.54 16.45
CA VAL A 965 -14.07 59.93 17.61
C VAL A 965 -13.32 59.66 18.93
N ASP A 966 -13.17 60.72 19.71
CA ASP A 966 -12.39 60.76 20.96
C ASP A 966 -13.28 60.50 22.19
N GLY A 967 -13.88 59.31 22.24
CA GLY A 967 -14.87 58.89 23.23
C GLY A 967 -15.91 57.96 22.62
N ASP A 968 -17.09 57.87 23.22
CA ASP A 968 -18.20 57.06 22.71
C ASP A 968 -18.86 57.67 21.47
N LEU A 969 -19.30 56.83 20.53
CA LEU A 969 -20.14 57.20 19.39
C LEU A 969 -21.56 56.69 19.60
N ILE A 970 -22.54 57.58 19.71
CA ILE A 970 -23.97 57.22 19.87
C ILE A 970 -24.77 57.68 18.66
N ILE A 971 -25.23 56.72 17.85
CA ILE A 971 -26.15 56.95 16.72
C ILE A 971 -27.55 56.55 17.18
N SER A 972 -28.51 57.49 17.20
CA SER A 972 -29.81 57.25 17.82
C SER A 972 -31.00 57.92 17.12
N GLY A 973 -32.22 57.61 17.59
CA GLY A 973 -33.46 58.12 17.02
C GLY A 973 -33.68 57.59 15.61
N ASN A 974 -33.77 58.49 14.63
CA ASN A 974 -33.92 58.19 13.20
C ASN A 974 -32.72 58.72 12.38
N ALA A 975 -31.54 58.85 12.99
CA ALA A 975 -30.34 59.32 12.29
C ALA A 975 -29.83 58.30 11.25
N THR A 976 -29.15 58.78 10.20
CA THR A 976 -28.44 57.94 9.23
C THR A 976 -26.99 58.42 9.09
N VAL A 977 -26.04 57.50 9.11
CA VAL A 977 -24.61 57.76 8.88
C VAL A 977 -24.13 56.92 7.70
N THR A 978 -23.58 57.57 6.69
CA THR A 978 -23.00 56.95 5.50
C THR A 978 -21.47 56.93 5.63
N LEU A 979 -20.88 55.75 5.69
CA LEU A 979 -19.43 55.55 5.74
C LEU A 979 -18.86 55.37 4.32
N ASP A 980 -17.82 56.16 4.02
CA ASP A 980 -17.11 56.22 2.72
C ASP A 980 -15.60 56.42 3.00
N GLY A 981 -15.07 55.55 3.88
CA GLY A 981 -13.76 55.63 4.53
C GLY A 981 -13.73 54.86 5.86
N VAL A 982 -12.66 55.02 6.64
CA VAL A 982 -12.45 54.39 7.95
C VAL A 982 -12.88 55.34 9.07
N LEU A 983 -13.63 54.83 10.05
CA LEU A 983 -14.04 55.54 11.26
C LEU A 983 -13.53 54.82 12.50
N VAL A 984 -12.58 55.43 13.21
CA VAL A 984 -12.03 54.90 14.46
C VAL A 984 -12.67 55.60 15.66
N VAL A 985 -13.05 54.81 16.67
CA VAL A 985 -13.73 55.26 17.89
C VAL A 985 -12.98 54.70 19.10
N SER A 986 -12.42 55.58 19.92
CA SER A 986 -11.65 55.17 21.11
C SER A 986 -12.54 54.67 22.27
N GLY A 987 -13.80 55.09 22.31
CA GLY A 987 -14.84 54.57 23.19
C GLY A 987 -15.79 53.59 22.49
N ASN A 988 -16.98 53.41 23.07
CA ASN A 988 -17.96 52.43 22.61
C ASN A 988 -18.80 52.99 21.45
N VAL A 989 -19.21 52.11 20.52
CA VAL A 989 -20.16 52.43 19.44
C VAL A 989 -21.54 51.91 19.82
N THR A 990 -22.54 52.79 19.91
CA THR A 990 -23.94 52.41 20.16
C THR A 990 -24.85 52.87 19.01
N VAL A 991 -25.56 51.93 18.38
CA VAL A 991 -26.53 52.21 17.30
C VAL A 991 -27.93 51.79 17.76
N LYS A 992 -28.85 52.74 17.93
CA LYS A 992 -30.15 52.49 18.59
C LYS A 992 -31.34 53.28 18.07
N GLY A 993 -32.54 52.90 18.51
CA GLY A 993 -33.79 53.45 17.99
C GLY A 993 -34.08 52.84 16.61
N ASN A 994 -34.26 53.66 15.58
CA ASN A 994 -34.31 53.27 14.16
C ASN A 994 -33.07 53.79 13.40
N ALA A 995 -31.96 54.06 14.09
CA ALA A 995 -30.76 54.62 13.48
C ALA A 995 -30.13 53.66 12.44
N ARG A 996 -29.54 54.23 11.38
CA ARG A 996 -28.89 53.49 10.29
C ARG A 996 -27.41 53.87 10.17
N LEU A 997 -26.55 52.87 10.06
CA LEU A 997 -25.19 52.95 9.53
C LEU A 997 -25.20 52.25 8.16
N VAL A 998 -24.75 52.94 7.11
CA VAL A 998 -24.80 52.48 5.70
C VAL A 998 -23.52 52.87 4.96
N GLY A 999 -23.30 52.37 3.74
CA GLY A 999 -22.14 52.71 2.90
C GLY A 999 -21.13 51.57 2.77
N LYS A 1000 -19.86 51.90 2.47
CA LYS A 1000 -18.78 50.92 2.17
C LYS A 1000 -17.56 51.01 3.09
N GLY A 1001 -17.69 51.75 4.19
CA GLY A 1001 -16.58 52.01 5.10
C GLY A 1001 -16.36 50.93 6.14
N VAL A 1002 -15.31 51.12 6.95
CA VAL A 1002 -14.99 50.27 8.09
C VAL A 1002 -15.12 51.08 9.37
N ILE A 1003 -15.75 50.50 10.38
CA ILE A 1003 -15.86 51.11 11.72
C ILE A 1003 -15.10 50.27 12.73
N ILE A 1004 -14.21 50.92 13.48
CA ILE A 1004 -13.32 50.29 14.47
C ILE A 1004 -13.62 50.89 15.84
N SER A 1005 -13.88 50.05 16.84
CA SER A 1005 -13.84 50.45 18.26
C SER A 1005 -12.59 49.88 18.93
N GLU A 1006 -11.80 50.75 19.56
CA GLU A 1006 -10.66 50.34 20.42
C GLU A 1006 -11.11 50.03 21.86
N SER A 1007 -12.40 50.16 22.19
CA SER A 1007 -12.92 49.96 23.54
C SER A 1007 -12.71 48.50 24.01
N PRO A 1008 -12.14 48.27 25.20
CA PRO A 1008 -11.99 46.93 25.77
C PRO A 1008 -13.27 46.42 26.46
N ALA A 1009 -14.43 47.01 26.18
CA ALA A 1009 -15.70 46.59 26.77
C ALA A 1009 -16.21 45.27 26.15
N ALA A 1010 -16.84 44.44 26.97
CA ALA A 1010 -17.51 43.21 26.51
C ALA A 1010 -18.57 43.45 25.42
N HIS A 1011 -19.10 44.68 25.32
CA HIS A 1011 -19.99 45.12 24.24
C HIS A 1011 -19.51 46.48 23.69
N ALA A 1012 -18.24 46.53 23.25
CA ALA A 1012 -17.60 47.69 22.63
C ALA A 1012 -18.40 48.26 21.45
N ILE A 1013 -19.08 47.40 20.70
CA ILE A 1013 -20.08 47.78 19.70
C ILE A 1013 -21.44 47.15 20.07
N ASN A 1014 -22.46 47.97 20.26
CA ASN A 1014 -23.82 47.57 20.63
C ASN A 1014 -24.86 48.13 19.66
N VAL A 1015 -25.58 47.25 18.96
CA VAL A 1015 -26.70 47.57 18.07
C VAL A 1015 -28.00 47.08 18.71
N GLU A 1016 -28.92 47.98 19.03
CA GLU A 1016 -30.10 47.67 19.85
C GLU A 1016 -31.41 48.30 19.30
N GLY A 1017 -32.56 47.71 19.68
CA GLY A 1017 -33.88 48.20 19.28
C GLY A 1017 -34.22 47.83 17.83
N ASN A 1018 -34.35 48.82 16.95
CA ASN A 1018 -34.45 48.65 15.50
C ASN A 1018 -33.20 49.22 14.78
N GLY A 1019 -32.07 49.36 15.48
CA GLY A 1019 -30.81 49.87 14.93
C GLY A 1019 -30.28 49.01 13.78
N ARG A 1020 -29.69 49.63 12.76
CA ARG A 1020 -29.32 48.95 11.51
C ARG A 1020 -27.90 49.30 11.08
N VAL A 1021 -27.09 48.28 10.79
CA VAL A 1021 -25.80 48.37 10.10
C VAL A 1021 -25.95 47.61 8.78
N VAL A 1022 -26.30 48.32 7.71
CA VAL A 1022 -26.88 47.72 6.49
C VAL A 1022 -26.15 48.20 5.25
N GLU A 1023 -25.75 47.24 4.41
CA GLU A 1023 -25.22 47.46 3.06
C GLU A 1023 -26.21 48.28 2.21
N ASP A 1024 -25.70 49.31 1.56
CA ASP A 1024 -26.45 50.13 0.59
C ASP A 1024 -25.52 50.38 -0.61
N GLY A 1025 -25.36 49.33 -1.43
CA GLY A 1025 -24.49 49.30 -2.61
C GLY A 1025 -23.05 48.83 -2.39
N GLY A 1026 -22.69 48.38 -1.17
CA GLY A 1026 -21.43 47.71 -0.84
C GLY A 1026 -21.29 47.41 0.65
N SER A 1027 -20.33 46.56 1.00
CA SER A 1027 -20.22 45.94 2.32
C SER A 1027 -19.58 46.87 3.36
N ILE A 1028 -20.03 46.77 4.61
CA ILE A 1028 -19.42 47.42 5.80
C ILE A 1028 -18.70 46.34 6.60
N LEU A 1029 -17.47 46.62 7.06
CA LEU A 1029 -16.81 45.81 8.09
C LEU A 1029 -16.92 46.52 9.44
N THR A 1030 -17.35 45.80 10.47
CA THR A 1030 -17.54 46.32 11.83
C THR A 1030 -16.61 45.58 12.79
N VAL A 1031 -15.62 46.28 13.35
CA VAL A 1031 -14.51 45.69 14.10
C VAL A 1031 -14.49 46.17 15.55
N ALA A 1032 -14.61 45.26 16.51
CA ALA A 1032 -14.30 45.52 17.91
C ALA A 1032 -12.88 45.01 18.22
N TRP A 1033 -11.89 45.89 18.09
CA TRP A 1033 -10.47 45.52 18.10
C TRP A 1033 -9.98 45.03 19.46
N SER A 1034 -10.52 45.59 20.55
CA SER A 1034 -10.11 45.27 21.93
C SER A 1034 -11.21 44.57 22.75
N GLY A 1035 -12.40 44.35 22.18
CA GLY A 1035 -13.60 44.02 22.93
C GLY A 1035 -14.62 43.19 22.14
N GLY A 1036 -15.84 43.08 22.67
CA GLY A 1036 -16.92 42.27 22.11
C GLY A 1036 -18.02 43.05 21.38
N ILE A 1037 -18.91 42.33 20.69
CA ILE A 1037 -19.99 42.90 19.86
C ILE A 1037 -21.37 42.38 20.32
N LYS A 1038 -22.39 43.25 20.30
CA LYS A 1038 -23.76 42.89 20.63
C LYS A 1038 -24.75 43.41 19.60
N VAL A 1039 -25.64 42.54 19.13
CA VAL A 1039 -26.73 42.86 18.20
C VAL A 1039 -28.03 42.31 18.76
N THR A 1040 -28.98 43.17 19.18
CA THR A 1040 -30.18 42.75 19.91
C THR A 1040 -31.47 43.49 19.51
N GLY A 1041 -32.61 42.83 19.68
CA GLY A 1041 -33.93 43.34 19.25
C GLY A 1041 -34.22 43.01 17.78
N ASN A 1042 -34.83 43.95 17.06
CA ASN A 1042 -35.01 43.90 15.61
C ASN A 1042 -33.79 44.48 14.86
N ALA A 1043 -32.61 44.45 15.50
CA ALA A 1043 -31.40 44.99 14.93
C ALA A 1043 -30.94 44.15 13.73
N VAL A 1044 -30.51 44.82 12.65
CA VAL A 1044 -30.02 44.14 11.45
C VAL A 1044 -28.57 44.54 11.22
N LEU A 1045 -27.71 43.53 11.04
CA LEU A 1045 -26.35 43.70 10.56
C LEU A 1045 -26.21 42.87 9.28
N ALA A 1046 -25.76 43.50 8.19
CA ALA A 1046 -25.68 42.89 6.85
C ALA A 1046 -24.28 42.93 6.22
N GLY A 1047 -23.27 43.32 6.99
CA GLY A 1047 -21.85 43.28 6.61
C GLY A 1047 -21.07 42.29 7.47
N GLY A 1048 -19.74 42.33 7.40
CA GLY A 1048 -18.89 41.51 8.26
C GLY A 1048 -18.78 42.06 9.68
N ILE A 1049 -18.70 41.18 10.68
CA ILE A 1049 -18.25 41.53 12.04
C ILE A 1049 -17.03 40.72 12.46
N VAL A 1050 -16.07 41.41 13.09
CA VAL A 1050 -14.89 40.80 13.73
C VAL A 1050 -14.76 41.38 15.14
N ALA A 1051 -14.60 40.52 16.14
CA ALA A 1051 -14.40 40.92 17.54
C ALA A 1051 -13.22 40.17 18.16
N ALA A 1052 -12.46 40.85 19.02
CA ALA A 1052 -11.45 40.19 19.85
C ALA A 1052 -12.11 39.35 20.97
N GLY A 1053 -13.16 39.90 21.59
CA GLY A 1053 -13.97 39.23 22.61
C GLY A 1053 -15.35 38.78 22.11
N ASP A 1054 -16.20 38.38 23.05
CA ASP A 1054 -17.48 37.70 22.79
C ASP A 1054 -18.41 38.43 21.80
N ILE A 1055 -19.21 37.65 21.05
CA ILE A 1055 -20.28 38.19 20.18
C ILE A 1055 -21.64 37.64 20.60
N VAL A 1056 -22.61 38.54 20.84
CA VAL A 1056 -24.01 38.17 21.14
C VAL A 1056 -24.93 38.61 20.01
N LEU A 1057 -25.57 37.66 19.34
CA LEU A 1057 -26.43 37.88 18.18
C LEU A 1057 -27.89 37.48 18.45
N ALA A 1058 -28.82 38.41 18.27
CA ALA A 1058 -30.24 38.12 18.19
C ALA A 1058 -30.68 37.98 16.73
N ALA A 1059 -31.17 36.79 16.35
CA ALA A 1059 -31.67 36.51 15.00
C ALA A 1059 -32.97 37.28 14.73
N SER A 1060 -32.96 38.15 13.70
CA SER A 1060 -33.89 39.26 13.56
C SER A 1060 -34.68 39.32 12.24
N ALA A 1061 -34.31 38.54 11.21
CA ALA A 1061 -35.10 38.47 9.97
C ALA A 1061 -36.36 37.60 10.16
N THR A 1062 -37.51 38.06 9.68
CA THR A 1062 -38.81 37.36 9.86
C THR A 1062 -39.06 36.23 8.86
N SER A 1063 -38.20 36.09 7.85
CA SER A 1063 -38.26 35.07 6.79
C SER A 1063 -36.88 34.47 6.53
N LYS A 1064 -36.83 33.24 6.01
CA LYS A 1064 -35.57 32.62 5.54
C LYS A 1064 -35.01 33.46 4.37
N PRO A 1065 -33.68 33.62 4.27
CA PRO A 1065 -33.04 34.15 3.06
C PRO A 1065 -33.36 33.33 1.80
N ALA A 1066 -33.13 33.92 0.63
CA ALA A 1066 -33.19 33.21 -0.65
C ALA A 1066 -31.92 32.34 -0.85
N VAL A 1067 -31.99 31.31 -1.69
CA VAL A 1067 -30.92 30.33 -1.87
C VAL A 1067 -29.60 30.98 -2.34
N ASP A 1068 -29.73 32.03 -3.15
CA ASP A 1068 -28.67 32.87 -3.72
C ASP A 1068 -28.20 34.03 -2.81
N THR A 1069 -28.63 34.08 -1.55
CA THR A 1069 -28.24 35.17 -0.64
C THR A 1069 -26.77 35.05 -0.23
N VAL A 1070 -25.99 36.12 -0.41
CA VAL A 1070 -24.61 36.25 0.09
C VAL A 1070 -24.60 36.12 1.62
N VAL A 1071 -23.71 35.27 2.14
CA VAL A 1071 -23.64 34.94 3.57
C VAL A 1071 -22.43 35.63 4.22
N PRO A 1072 -22.63 36.72 4.99
CA PRO A 1072 -21.53 37.49 5.58
C PRO A 1072 -20.82 36.72 6.70
N LEU A 1073 -19.59 37.09 7.01
CA LEU A 1073 -18.80 36.48 8.09
C LEU A 1073 -19.02 37.20 9.44
N ALA A 1074 -19.20 36.40 10.49
CA ALA A 1074 -19.28 36.86 11.88
C ALA A 1074 -18.25 36.11 12.73
N MET A 1075 -17.15 36.77 13.11
CA MET A 1075 -15.99 36.13 13.72
C MET A 1075 -15.64 36.69 15.10
N SER A 1076 -15.51 35.81 16.10
CA SER A 1076 -14.86 36.11 17.39
C SER A 1076 -13.50 35.42 17.45
N LEU A 1077 -12.47 36.16 17.86
CA LEU A 1077 -11.08 35.68 17.78
C LEU A 1077 -10.64 34.94 19.04
N GLY A 1078 -11.09 35.38 20.21
CA GLY A 1078 -10.73 34.82 21.51
C GLY A 1078 -11.89 34.78 22.53
N GLY A 1079 -13.13 34.94 22.08
CA GLY A 1079 -14.34 34.87 22.92
C GLY A 1079 -15.42 33.95 22.36
N ASP A 1080 -16.48 33.73 23.13
CA ASP A 1080 -17.62 32.88 22.76
C ASP A 1080 -18.57 33.60 21.76
N ILE A 1081 -19.41 32.86 21.05
CA ILE A 1081 -20.52 33.44 20.26
C ILE A 1081 -21.87 32.87 20.71
N GLU A 1082 -22.75 33.76 21.20
CA GLU A 1082 -24.09 33.41 21.67
C GLU A 1082 -25.16 33.83 20.65
N ILE A 1083 -25.91 32.87 20.11
CA ILE A 1083 -26.97 33.08 19.11
C ILE A 1083 -28.34 32.82 19.75
N ASN A 1084 -29.15 33.87 19.81
CA ASN A 1084 -30.45 33.92 20.48
C ASN A 1084 -31.58 34.41 19.56
N GLY A 1085 -32.83 34.32 20.04
CA GLY A 1085 -34.00 34.90 19.39
C GLY A 1085 -34.86 33.89 18.63
N ASN A 1086 -35.74 34.40 17.75
CA ASN A 1086 -36.76 33.61 17.04
C ASN A 1086 -36.78 33.88 15.51
N GLY A 1087 -36.02 34.86 15.02
CA GLY A 1087 -35.90 35.14 13.60
C GLY A 1087 -34.79 34.31 12.94
N TRP A 1088 -34.45 34.68 11.72
CA TRP A 1088 -33.29 34.20 10.98
C TRP A 1088 -32.09 35.15 11.11
N LEU A 1089 -30.91 34.55 11.24
CA LEU A 1089 -29.59 35.14 11.08
C LEU A 1089 -29.01 34.59 9.76
N CYS A 1090 -28.45 35.45 8.91
CA CYS A 1090 -27.68 35.02 7.73
C CYS A 1090 -26.20 35.25 8.04
N ALA A 1091 -25.42 34.19 8.30
CA ALA A 1091 -24.01 34.31 8.67
C ALA A 1091 -23.20 33.01 8.51
N ARG A 1092 -21.95 33.15 8.05
CA ARG A 1092 -20.84 32.25 8.35
C ARG A 1092 -20.39 32.64 9.77
N VAL A 1093 -20.61 31.81 10.78
CA VAL A 1093 -20.25 32.13 12.18
C VAL A 1093 -18.98 31.38 12.55
N CYS A 1094 -17.97 32.08 13.07
CA CYS A 1094 -16.65 31.51 13.34
C CYS A 1094 -16.10 31.96 14.71
N ALA A 1095 -15.73 31.00 15.56
CA ALA A 1095 -15.14 31.23 16.88
C ALA A 1095 -14.04 30.19 17.13
N PRO A 1096 -12.89 30.25 16.43
CA PRO A 1096 -11.94 29.14 16.39
C PRO A 1096 -11.32 28.78 17.75
N ASN A 1097 -11.33 29.71 18.71
CA ASN A 1097 -10.85 29.48 20.08
C ASN A 1097 -12.00 29.42 21.13
N GLY A 1098 -13.25 29.68 20.74
CA GLY A 1098 -14.40 29.84 21.63
C GLY A 1098 -15.56 28.88 21.36
N GLU A 1099 -16.57 28.85 22.23
CA GLU A 1099 -17.79 28.05 22.03
C GLU A 1099 -18.85 28.84 21.25
N ILE A 1100 -19.49 28.20 20.26
CA ILE A 1100 -20.71 28.72 19.65
C ILE A 1100 -21.93 28.12 20.36
N ARG A 1101 -22.71 28.95 21.05
CA ARG A 1101 -23.94 28.56 21.76
C ARG A 1101 -25.17 29.10 21.05
N ALA A 1102 -25.98 28.23 20.44
CA ALA A 1102 -27.28 28.59 19.88
C ALA A 1102 -28.42 28.09 20.79
N GLY A 1103 -29.37 28.97 21.11
CA GLY A 1103 -30.42 28.70 22.09
C GLY A 1103 -31.85 29.03 21.65
N GLY A 1104 -32.82 28.50 22.39
CA GLY A 1104 -34.22 28.88 22.28
C GLY A 1104 -34.89 28.41 20.99
N ASN A 1105 -35.13 29.32 20.05
CA ASN A 1105 -35.66 29.04 18.71
C ASN A 1105 -34.82 29.72 17.61
N ALA A 1106 -33.53 29.98 17.86
CA ALA A 1106 -32.66 30.68 16.94
C ALA A 1106 -32.57 29.95 15.59
N LYS A 1107 -32.53 30.71 14.49
CA LYS A 1107 -32.40 30.16 13.14
C LYS A 1107 -31.22 30.79 12.42
N VAL A 1108 -30.40 29.97 11.78
CA VAL A 1108 -29.20 30.38 11.06
C VAL A 1108 -29.31 29.86 9.64
N TYR A 1109 -29.09 30.75 8.67
CA TYR A 1109 -28.82 30.40 7.28
C TYR A 1109 -27.32 30.61 7.05
N GLY A 1110 -26.58 29.53 6.81
CA GLY A 1110 -25.12 29.53 6.81
C GLY A 1110 -24.50 28.33 7.55
N SER A 1111 -23.40 28.58 8.25
CA SER A 1111 -22.53 27.55 8.87
C SER A 1111 -22.00 28.04 10.22
N LEU A 1112 -21.76 27.11 11.16
CA LEU A 1112 -21.26 27.37 12.51
C LEU A 1112 -19.92 26.66 12.76
N VAL A 1113 -18.84 27.41 12.98
CA VAL A 1113 -17.47 26.89 13.16
C VAL A 1113 -16.90 27.35 14.50
N GLY A 1114 -16.94 26.51 15.52
CA GLY A 1114 -16.41 26.83 16.86
C GLY A 1114 -15.21 25.98 17.24
N ARG A 1115 -14.58 26.29 18.38
CA ARG A 1115 -13.78 25.30 19.12
C ARG A 1115 -14.69 24.17 19.60
N GLU A 1116 -15.84 24.54 20.15
CA GLU A 1116 -17.00 23.69 20.48
C GLU A 1116 -18.30 24.31 19.93
N VAL A 1117 -19.33 23.49 19.67
CA VAL A 1117 -20.64 23.97 19.16
C VAL A 1117 -21.80 23.32 19.93
N SER A 1118 -22.66 24.16 20.52
CA SER A 1118 -23.79 23.77 21.38
C SER A 1118 -25.13 24.29 20.82
N LEU A 1119 -25.99 23.40 20.30
CA LEU A 1119 -27.30 23.73 19.74
C LEU A 1119 -28.43 23.21 20.66
N THR A 1120 -29.19 24.11 21.29
CA THR A 1120 -30.14 23.76 22.36
C THR A 1120 -31.55 24.34 22.13
N GLY A 1121 -32.58 23.50 22.27
CA GLY A 1121 -33.98 23.88 22.09
C GLY A 1121 -34.49 23.58 20.69
N ASN A 1122 -35.06 24.56 19.99
CA ASN A 1122 -35.65 24.42 18.66
C ASN A 1122 -34.79 25.10 17.58
N VAL A 1123 -33.47 25.04 17.71
CA VAL A 1123 -32.50 25.70 16.82
C VAL A 1123 -32.55 25.10 15.41
N GLN A 1124 -32.54 25.95 14.38
CA GLN A 1124 -32.52 25.49 12.99
C GLN A 1124 -31.30 26.06 12.27
N VAL A 1125 -30.38 25.20 11.83
CA VAL A 1125 -29.25 25.56 10.95
C VAL A 1125 -29.57 25.07 9.55
N ASP A 1126 -29.64 26.00 8.61
CA ASP A 1126 -30.09 25.79 7.25
C ASP A 1126 -28.91 26.12 6.31
N TYR A 1127 -28.32 25.06 5.76
CA TYR A 1127 -27.01 25.09 5.10
C TYR A 1127 -27.16 25.49 3.62
N PRO A 1128 -26.46 26.54 3.14
CA PRO A 1128 -26.35 26.87 1.73
C PRO A 1128 -25.28 25.99 1.08
N ALA A 1129 -25.66 25.17 0.11
CA ALA A 1129 -24.72 24.37 -0.70
C ALA A 1129 -23.63 25.22 -1.38
N SER A 1130 -23.88 26.52 -1.58
CA SER A 1130 -22.91 27.50 -2.09
C SER A 1130 -21.76 27.86 -1.14
N LEU A 1131 -21.73 27.34 0.09
CA LEU A 1131 -20.58 27.45 1.02
C LEU A 1131 -19.60 26.26 0.90
N ARG A 1132 -19.85 25.31 -0.02
CA ARG A 1132 -19.09 24.07 -0.19
C ARG A 1132 -17.85 24.20 -1.10
N GLU A 1133 -17.69 25.32 -1.83
CA GLU A 1133 -16.58 25.61 -2.77
C GLU A 1133 -15.47 26.51 -2.20
#